data_AF-A0A5Q4C1Q7-F1
#
_entry.id   AF-A0A5Q4C1Q7-F1
#
_cell.length_a   1.000
_cell.length_b   1.000
_cell.length_c   1.000
_cell.angle_alpha   90.00
_cell.angle_beta   90.00
_cell.angle_gamma   90.00
#
_symmetry.space_group_name_H-M   'P 1'
#
loop_
_entity.id
_entity.type
_entity.pdbx_description
1 polymer ?
#
loop_
_entity_poly.entity_id
_entity_poly.type
_entity_poly.pdbx_seq_one_letter_code
_entity_poly.pdbx_strand_id
1 'polypeptide(L)'
;PPPCEKCPPSDFLAIFLIFLQGSLAYLPRKRAARHRGKVKSFPKDDAKKPVHLTAAMGYKAGMTTIVRDLDRPGAKANKKEVVEAVSIIDTPPMIVVGLVGYIETPRGLRSLTTVWAEHLSDEIRRRFYKNWYKSKKKAFTKYAKQHSESSGASITREIERIKKYCTVVRVLAHTQIRKTPLTQKKAHLMEIQVNGGSIADKVDFGYGLFEKPVTIDSIFEQNEMIDVIAVTTGHGYNGVTSRWGTKKLPRKTHKGLRKVACIGAWHPSHVQWTVARAGQMGYHHRTSVNHKVYRIGKGDADDNASTDVDVTKKTITPLGGFVRYGEVKNDFVMVKGSIPGTKKRVMTLRKSMFTHTSRKALEKIDLKWIDTSSEFGHGAFQTPAEKKQYQGTLKKDLAAHRMLRLLLCDSDMACIFRRNTLAATSHLNSLLSPSTTFTNRMKTTAPRSIYRNLHHRAFSTTARYTISSIASTPQSDFLSNNNFWARPRHRQSLSKFSTIPHLQMSDSDYAAFLDKANQDPNEGYAKPTGKKSNEFKAKDQGVEVPKAIQDVLKQDKVYVSDADEPFVGVALAWDEAGKGLPDEVEFAQLIEHPDAENAGVELLDPVDWDSNGDYKDVFEAVRKAGKGNDVRVYKVPKGGVRTEYWLVTTDGKGKQAKLVGVKA
;
A
#
# COMPACT_ATOMS: atom_id res chain seq x y z
N PRO A 1 8.23 -55.20 30.74
CA PRO A 1 9.70 -55.08 30.90
C PRO A 1 10.11 -53.67 31.37
N PRO A 2 11.04 -53.54 32.32
CA PRO A 2 11.66 -52.25 32.61
C PRO A 2 12.50 -51.78 31.39
N PRO A 3 12.70 -50.47 31.19
CA PRO A 3 13.56 -49.96 30.13
C PRO A 3 15.03 -50.32 30.42
N CYS A 4 15.76 -50.72 29.39
CA CYS A 4 17.15 -51.15 29.51
C CYS A 4 18.09 -49.94 29.68
N GLU A 5 18.84 -49.88 30.79
CA GLU A 5 19.74 -48.77 31.17
C GLU A 5 21.04 -48.64 30.33
N LYS A 6 21.14 -49.31 29.18
CA LYS A 6 22.40 -49.43 28.41
C LYS A 6 22.29 -49.14 26.92
N CYS A 7 21.37 -48.25 26.51
CA CYS A 7 21.47 -47.60 25.21
C CYS A 7 22.15 -46.22 25.39
N PRO A 8 23.20 -45.88 24.64
CA PRO A 8 23.66 -44.50 24.57
C PRO A 8 22.51 -43.63 24.02
N PRO A 9 22.44 -42.33 24.36
CA PRO A 9 21.38 -41.46 23.86
C PRO A 9 21.53 -41.32 22.34
N SER A 10 20.77 -42.11 21.59
CA SER A 10 20.60 -41.93 20.15
C SER A 10 20.09 -40.51 19.94
N ASP A 11 20.86 -39.68 19.24
CA ASP A 11 20.54 -38.28 19.02
C ASP A 11 19.13 -38.14 18.45
N PHE A 12 18.20 -37.73 19.31
CA PHE A 12 16.82 -37.42 18.92
C PHE A 12 16.87 -36.16 18.05
N LEU A 13 17.02 -36.39 16.75
CA LEU A 13 17.10 -35.35 15.72
C LEU A 13 15.71 -34.70 15.61
N ALA A 14 15.45 -33.77 16.53
CA ALA A 14 14.17 -33.12 16.69
C ALA A 14 13.87 -32.27 15.45
N ILE A 15 13.00 -32.79 14.58
CA ILE A 15 12.58 -32.10 13.36
C ILE A 15 11.66 -30.93 13.75
N PHE A 16 12.26 -29.76 13.96
CA PHE A 16 11.54 -28.51 14.26
C PHE A 16 10.84 -27.95 13.00
N LEU A 17 9.65 -28.47 12.70
CA LEU A 17 8.78 -27.90 11.67
C LEU A 17 8.17 -26.58 12.15
N ILE A 18 8.24 -25.54 11.31
CA ILE A 18 7.66 -24.21 11.57
C ILE A 18 6.83 -23.80 10.36
N PHE A 19 5.63 -23.27 10.60
CA PHE A 19 4.78 -22.72 9.53
C PHE A 19 5.41 -21.52 8.82
N LEU A 20 5.23 -21.45 7.50
CA LEU A 20 5.70 -20.33 6.66
C LEU A 20 5.16 -18.98 7.19
N GLN A 21 6.05 -17.99 7.40
CA GLN A 21 5.63 -16.70 7.95
C GLN A 21 4.86 -15.85 6.93
N GLY A 22 3.53 -15.91 7.04
CA GLY A 22 2.59 -15.03 6.37
C GLY A 22 2.05 -15.59 5.05
N SER A 23 0.74 -15.45 4.84
CA SER A 23 0.06 -16.01 3.67
C SER A 23 0.59 -15.44 2.34
N LEU A 24 0.87 -16.36 1.41
CA LEU A 24 1.29 -16.12 0.03
C LEU A 24 0.11 -15.67 -0.86
N ALA A 25 -1.14 -16.04 -0.53
CA ALA A 25 -2.33 -15.69 -1.31
C ALA A 25 -2.60 -14.17 -1.45
N TYR A 26 -1.90 -13.35 -0.64
CA TYR A 26 -1.98 -11.90 -0.68
C TYR A 26 -0.79 -11.22 -1.36
N LEU A 27 -0.01 -11.96 -2.14
CA LEU A 27 1.00 -11.42 -3.05
C LEU A 27 0.37 -10.95 -4.38
N PRO A 28 1.00 -10.00 -5.10
CA PRO A 28 2.12 -9.18 -4.65
C PRO A 28 1.70 -8.15 -3.58
N ARG A 29 2.48 -8.04 -2.49
CA ARG A 29 2.26 -7.08 -1.39
C ARG A 29 2.71 -5.67 -1.80
N LYS A 30 1.95 -5.05 -2.71
CA LYS A 30 2.19 -3.71 -3.30
C LYS A 30 1.06 -2.72 -3.01
N ARG A 31 1.33 -1.42 -3.20
CA ARG A 31 0.32 -0.35 -3.06
C ARG A 31 -0.87 -0.60 -3.99
N ALA A 32 -2.08 -0.38 -3.49
CA ALA A 32 -3.30 -0.46 -4.27
C ALA A 32 -3.32 0.65 -5.35
N ALA A 33 -3.65 0.29 -6.60
CA ALA A 33 -3.73 1.23 -7.71
C ALA A 33 -4.87 2.25 -7.62
N ARG A 34 -5.79 2.10 -6.64
CA ARG A 34 -6.96 2.95 -6.43
C ARG A 34 -7.16 3.15 -4.93
N HIS A 35 -7.66 4.32 -4.52
CA HIS A 35 -7.89 4.64 -3.11
C HIS A 35 -9.14 3.94 -2.52
N ARG A 36 -10.17 3.70 -3.34
CA ARG A 36 -11.39 2.96 -2.93
C ARG A 36 -11.21 1.46 -3.11
N GLY A 37 -11.84 0.68 -2.23
CA GLY A 37 -12.12 -0.74 -2.48
C GLY A 37 -12.92 -0.94 -3.78
N LYS A 38 -12.32 -1.53 -4.82
CA LYS A 38 -13.08 -2.01 -5.99
C LYS A 38 -13.75 -3.34 -5.60
N VAL A 39 -15.06 -3.47 -5.85
CA VAL A 39 -15.73 -4.78 -5.84
C VAL A 39 -15.18 -5.60 -7.01
N LYS A 40 -14.63 -6.78 -6.72
CA LYS A 40 -14.11 -7.70 -7.77
C LYS A 40 -15.17 -8.70 -8.24
N SER A 41 -16.01 -9.14 -7.32
CA SER A 41 -17.14 -10.06 -7.54
C SER A 41 -18.33 -9.54 -6.75
N PHE A 42 -19.53 -9.60 -7.32
CA PHE A 42 -20.78 -9.34 -6.61
C PHE A 42 -21.39 -10.67 -6.12
N PRO A 43 -22.40 -10.65 -5.23
CA PRO A 43 -23.17 -11.85 -4.90
C PRO A 43 -23.76 -12.48 -6.17
N LYS A 44 -23.97 -13.80 -6.14
CA LYS A 44 -24.65 -14.50 -7.24
C LYS A 44 -26.08 -13.93 -7.38
N ASP A 45 -26.54 -13.87 -8.62
CA ASP A 45 -27.88 -13.36 -8.94
C ASP A 45 -28.93 -14.47 -8.87
N ASP A 46 -30.06 -14.16 -8.25
CA ASP A 46 -31.18 -15.07 -8.01
C ASP A 46 -32.46 -14.40 -8.53
N ALA A 47 -32.85 -14.66 -9.79
CA ALA A 47 -33.97 -13.99 -10.46
C ALA A 47 -35.34 -14.11 -9.74
N LYS A 48 -35.49 -15.07 -8.80
CA LYS A 48 -36.69 -15.25 -7.98
C LYS A 48 -36.86 -14.21 -6.86
N LYS A 49 -35.78 -13.51 -6.48
CA LYS A 49 -35.82 -12.46 -5.44
C LYS A 49 -36.27 -11.13 -6.04
N PRO A 50 -36.88 -10.23 -5.26
CA PRO A 50 -37.17 -8.88 -5.72
C PRO A 50 -35.88 -8.15 -6.12
N VAL A 51 -36.02 -7.18 -7.03
CA VAL A 51 -34.91 -6.39 -7.55
C VAL A 51 -34.31 -5.53 -6.42
N HIS A 52 -33.00 -5.65 -6.18
CA HIS A 52 -32.32 -4.94 -5.10
C HIS A 52 -30.85 -4.61 -5.43
N LEU A 53 -30.29 -3.67 -4.68
CA LEU A 53 -28.88 -3.29 -4.75
C LEU A 53 -28.01 -4.18 -3.84
N THR A 54 -26.80 -4.48 -4.30
CA THR A 54 -25.89 -5.44 -3.63
C THR A 54 -24.74 -4.81 -2.84
N ALA A 55 -24.55 -3.49 -2.95
CA ALA A 55 -23.41 -2.78 -2.36
C ALA A 55 -23.68 -1.28 -2.14
N ALA A 56 -22.97 -0.68 -1.19
CA ALA A 56 -22.98 0.76 -0.92
C ALA A 56 -21.58 1.32 -0.62
N MET A 57 -21.46 2.64 -0.55
CA MET A 57 -20.26 3.34 -0.06
C MET A 57 -20.55 4.09 1.23
N GLY A 58 -19.57 4.06 2.13
CA GLY A 58 -19.56 4.87 3.35
C GLY A 58 -18.14 5.29 3.72
N TYR A 59 -17.99 6.06 4.79
CA TYR A 59 -16.74 6.59 5.28
C TYR A 59 -16.49 6.11 6.70
N LYS A 60 -15.33 5.48 6.95
CA LYS A 60 -14.98 5.04 8.31
C LYS A 60 -14.81 6.26 9.21
N ALA A 61 -15.73 6.46 10.16
CA ALA A 61 -15.69 7.56 11.11
C ALA A 61 -14.72 7.24 12.27
N GLY A 62 -14.99 6.13 12.95
CA GLY A 62 -14.21 5.70 14.11
C GLY A 62 -14.52 4.26 14.51
N MET A 63 -14.21 3.96 15.76
CA MET A 63 -14.66 2.79 16.48
C MET A 63 -15.18 3.27 17.84
N THR A 64 -16.03 2.48 18.49
CA THR A 64 -16.50 2.69 19.87
C THR A 64 -16.77 1.32 20.51
N THR A 65 -17.18 1.30 21.78
CA THR A 65 -17.61 0.09 22.50
C THR A 65 -19.13 0.03 22.65
N ILE A 66 -19.66 -1.18 22.80
CA ILE A 66 -21.07 -1.45 23.09
C ILE A 66 -21.20 -2.52 24.17
N VAL A 67 -22.35 -2.55 24.85
CA VAL A 67 -22.81 -3.71 25.64
C VAL A 67 -24.04 -4.30 24.98
N ARG A 68 -24.09 -5.63 24.95
CA ARG A 68 -25.25 -6.42 24.53
C ARG A 68 -25.29 -7.73 25.31
N ASP A 69 -26.44 -8.36 25.37
CA ASP A 69 -26.50 -9.76 25.80
C ASP A 69 -25.99 -10.70 24.69
N LEU A 70 -25.39 -11.80 25.12
CA LEU A 70 -24.95 -12.88 24.26
C LEU A 70 -25.94 -14.05 24.31
N ASP A 71 -26.86 -14.12 23.33
CA ASP A 71 -27.64 -15.33 23.11
C ASP A 71 -26.86 -16.35 22.25
N ARG A 72 -26.19 -17.29 22.93
CA ARG A 72 -25.50 -18.43 22.33
C ARG A 72 -25.60 -19.67 23.24
N PRO A 73 -26.65 -20.48 23.09
CA PRO A 73 -26.80 -21.74 23.82
C PRO A 73 -25.55 -22.62 23.72
N GLY A 74 -25.02 -23.02 24.89
CA GLY A 74 -23.77 -23.76 25.05
C GLY A 74 -22.51 -22.93 25.31
N ALA A 75 -22.57 -21.59 25.22
CA ALA A 75 -21.44 -20.73 25.62
C ALA A 75 -21.44 -20.42 27.12
N LYS A 76 -20.26 -20.34 27.76
CA LYS A 76 -20.10 -19.93 29.18
C LYS A 76 -20.63 -18.52 29.48
N ALA A 77 -20.75 -17.68 28.45
CA ALA A 77 -21.29 -16.32 28.50
C ALA A 77 -22.73 -16.21 27.94
N ASN A 78 -23.43 -17.33 27.76
CA ASN A 78 -24.83 -17.30 27.33
C ASN A 78 -25.70 -16.53 28.32
N LYS A 79 -26.59 -15.65 27.82
CA LYS A 79 -27.41 -14.73 28.63
C LYS A 79 -26.60 -13.86 29.60
N LYS A 80 -25.34 -13.57 29.28
CA LYS A 80 -24.51 -12.58 29.98
C LYS A 80 -24.20 -11.42 29.06
N GLU A 81 -23.99 -10.27 29.69
CA GLU A 81 -23.55 -9.06 29.00
C GLU A 81 -22.11 -9.23 28.51
N VAL A 82 -21.87 -8.81 27.26
CA VAL A 82 -20.55 -8.84 26.64
C VAL A 82 -20.26 -7.48 26.03
N VAL A 83 -19.11 -6.91 26.42
CA VAL A 83 -18.57 -5.71 25.79
C VAL A 83 -17.93 -6.10 24.45
N GLU A 84 -18.32 -5.44 23.38
CA GLU A 84 -17.72 -5.67 22.05
C GLU A 84 -17.33 -4.34 21.37
N ALA A 85 -16.20 -4.36 20.67
CA ALA A 85 -15.77 -3.21 19.86
C ALA A 85 -16.50 -3.19 18.51
N VAL A 86 -16.95 -2.01 18.08
CA VAL A 86 -17.65 -1.78 16.81
C VAL A 86 -16.96 -0.69 15.99
N SER A 87 -17.07 -0.77 14.66
CA SER A 87 -16.68 0.28 13.73
C SER A 87 -17.91 1.07 13.27
N ILE A 88 -17.83 2.40 13.32
CA ILE A 88 -18.88 3.30 12.81
C ILE A 88 -18.52 3.77 11.41
N ILE A 89 -19.46 3.61 10.48
CA ILE A 89 -19.34 3.98 9.08
C ILE A 89 -20.43 5.00 8.75
N ASP A 90 -20.03 6.25 8.48
CA ASP A 90 -20.91 7.32 8.01
C ASP A 90 -21.33 7.03 6.56
N THR A 91 -22.61 6.86 6.31
CA THR A 91 -23.21 6.42 5.04
C THR A 91 -24.22 7.46 4.54
N PRO A 92 -23.77 8.64 4.09
CA PRO A 92 -24.66 9.58 3.42
C PRO A 92 -25.31 8.93 2.19
N PRO A 93 -26.58 9.25 1.88
CA PRO A 93 -27.30 8.61 0.79
C PRO A 93 -26.57 8.80 -0.54
N MET A 94 -26.55 7.73 -1.35
CA MET A 94 -25.89 7.76 -2.66
C MET A 94 -26.87 8.25 -3.72
N ILE A 95 -26.42 9.06 -4.68
CA ILE A 95 -27.25 9.44 -5.83
C ILE A 95 -26.95 8.47 -6.97
N VAL A 96 -28.00 7.88 -7.54
CA VAL A 96 -27.94 7.08 -8.76
C VAL A 96 -27.95 8.00 -9.98
N VAL A 97 -27.03 7.77 -10.92
CA VAL A 97 -26.72 8.70 -12.02
C VAL A 97 -26.56 8.04 -13.39
N GLY A 98 -26.78 6.73 -13.48
CA GLY A 98 -26.63 6.01 -14.74
C GLY A 98 -26.74 4.50 -14.58
N LEU A 99 -26.72 3.80 -15.72
CA LEU A 99 -26.92 2.38 -15.83
C LEU A 99 -25.99 1.80 -16.91
N VAL A 100 -25.34 0.68 -16.61
CA VAL A 100 -24.37 0.00 -17.48
C VAL A 100 -24.87 -1.41 -17.74
N GLY A 101 -25.07 -1.74 -19.01
CA GLY A 101 -25.36 -3.10 -19.46
C GLY A 101 -24.08 -3.87 -19.79
N TYR A 102 -23.98 -5.12 -19.33
CA TYR A 102 -22.91 -6.05 -19.66
C TYR A 102 -23.43 -7.26 -20.43
N ILE A 103 -22.78 -7.57 -21.55
CA ILE A 103 -22.96 -8.81 -22.31
C ILE A 103 -21.91 -9.82 -21.84
N GLU A 104 -22.31 -11.07 -21.72
CA GLU A 104 -21.40 -12.21 -21.56
C GLU A 104 -20.80 -12.62 -22.91
N THR A 105 -19.47 -12.66 -22.98
CA THR A 105 -18.74 -13.12 -24.16
C THR A 105 -17.79 -14.25 -23.76
N PRO A 106 -17.26 -15.07 -24.68
CA PRO A 106 -16.28 -16.12 -24.36
C PRO A 106 -14.98 -15.60 -23.71
N ARG A 107 -14.72 -14.29 -23.75
CA ARG A 107 -13.59 -13.63 -23.07
C ARG A 107 -13.96 -13.01 -21.71
N GLY A 108 -15.21 -13.15 -21.27
CA GLY A 108 -15.79 -12.56 -20.06
C GLY A 108 -16.83 -11.46 -20.34
N LEU A 109 -17.25 -10.76 -19.28
CA LEU A 109 -18.24 -9.68 -19.35
C LEU A 109 -17.68 -8.43 -20.05
N ARG A 110 -18.36 -7.96 -21.09
CA ARG A 110 -18.06 -6.72 -21.82
C ARG A 110 -19.20 -5.71 -21.66
N SER A 111 -18.88 -4.47 -21.33
CA SER A 111 -19.87 -3.38 -21.32
C SER A 111 -20.39 -3.10 -22.74
N LEU A 112 -21.71 -3.00 -22.89
CA LEU A 112 -22.38 -2.72 -24.16
C LEU A 112 -22.62 -1.24 -24.37
N THR A 113 -23.38 -0.64 -23.45
CA THR A 113 -23.79 0.77 -23.42
C THR A 113 -23.78 1.27 -21.98
N THR A 114 -23.78 2.59 -21.81
CA THR A 114 -23.79 3.25 -20.50
C THR A 114 -24.66 4.49 -20.58
N VAL A 115 -25.89 4.35 -20.09
CA VAL A 115 -26.86 5.43 -20.01
C VAL A 115 -26.55 6.27 -18.77
N TRP A 116 -26.67 7.60 -18.86
CA TRP A 116 -26.57 8.50 -17.71
C TRP A 116 -27.87 9.26 -17.50
N ALA A 117 -28.07 9.72 -16.26
CA ALA A 117 -29.09 10.69 -15.91
C ALA A 117 -28.83 12.04 -16.62
N GLU A 118 -29.87 12.88 -16.71
CA GLU A 118 -29.81 14.16 -17.40
C GLU A 118 -29.04 15.20 -16.55
N HIS A 119 -29.37 15.29 -15.26
CA HIS A 119 -28.83 16.28 -14.34
C HIS A 119 -27.81 15.66 -13.38
N LEU A 120 -26.52 15.91 -13.67
CA LEU A 120 -25.42 15.44 -12.83
C LEU A 120 -24.93 16.52 -11.85
N SER A 121 -24.88 16.18 -10.57
CA SER A 121 -24.38 17.09 -9.53
C SER A 121 -22.91 17.50 -9.73
N ASP A 122 -22.55 18.71 -9.29
CA ASP A 122 -21.19 19.22 -9.41
C ASP A 122 -20.14 18.37 -8.64
N GLU A 123 -20.57 17.59 -7.65
CA GLU A 123 -19.70 16.69 -6.88
C GLU A 123 -19.23 15.49 -7.70
N ILE A 124 -20.10 14.90 -8.52
CA ILE A 124 -19.72 13.85 -9.47
C ILE A 124 -19.05 14.43 -10.70
N ARG A 125 -19.44 15.61 -11.20
CA ARG A 125 -18.76 16.25 -12.33
C ARG A 125 -17.27 16.51 -12.01
N ARG A 126 -16.94 16.84 -10.74
CA ARG A 126 -15.56 16.88 -10.23
C ARG A 126 -14.79 15.56 -10.34
N ARG A 127 -15.44 14.39 -10.43
CA ARG A 127 -14.79 13.07 -10.62
C ARG A 127 -13.95 13.05 -11.90
N PHE A 128 -14.49 13.59 -12.98
CA PHE A 128 -13.91 13.61 -14.33
C PHE A 128 -12.77 14.62 -14.53
N TYR A 129 -12.62 15.60 -13.64
CA TYR A 129 -11.54 16.59 -13.71
C TYR A 129 -10.43 16.30 -12.70
N LYS A 130 -9.17 16.49 -13.11
CA LYS A 130 -8.04 16.68 -12.19
C LYS A 130 -8.12 18.09 -11.58
N ASN A 131 -8.12 19.11 -12.43
CA ASN A 131 -8.12 20.53 -12.05
C ASN A 131 -9.49 21.18 -12.27
N TRP A 132 -10.39 21.06 -11.29
CA TRP A 132 -11.77 21.60 -11.41
C TRP A 132 -11.81 23.13 -11.61
N TYR A 133 -11.02 23.87 -10.81
CA TYR A 133 -11.11 25.34 -10.75
C TYR A 133 -10.68 26.05 -12.05
N LYS A 134 -9.67 25.52 -12.75
CA LYS A 134 -9.20 26.00 -14.07
C LYS A 134 -10.04 25.48 -15.25
N SER A 135 -11.00 24.58 -15.03
CA SER A 135 -11.76 23.96 -16.12
C SER A 135 -12.99 24.77 -16.53
N LYS A 136 -13.36 24.72 -17.82
CA LYS A 136 -14.63 25.27 -18.35
C LYS A 136 -15.89 24.48 -17.92
N LYS A 137 -15.74 23.43 -17.09
CA LYS A 137 -16.82 22.58 -16.54
C LYS A 137 -17.85 22.12 -17.61
N LYS A 138 -17.38 21.60 -18.75
CA LYS A 138 -18.21 21.13 -19.88
C LYS A 138 -18.54 19.62 -19.87
N ALA A 139 -18.16 18.88 -18.82
CA ALA A 139 -18.54 17.48 -18.66
C ALA A 139 -20.08 17.34 -18.67
N PHE A 140 -20.57 16.40 -19.48
CA PHE A 140 -21.98 16.05 -19.71
C PHE A 140 -22.89 17.15 -20.31
N THR A 141 -22.37 18.33 -20.68
CA THR A 141 -23.23 19.40 -21.21
C THR A 141 -23.79 19.14 -22.61
N LYS A 142 -23.17 18.25 -23.40
CA LYS A 142 -23.77 17.75 -24.66
C LYS A 142 -24.76 16.62 -24.41
N TYR A 143 -24.47 15.74 -23.44
CA TYR A 143 -25.33 14.60 -23.12
C TYR A 143 -26.67 15.02 -22.50
N ALA A 144 -26.68 16.04 -21.64
CA ALA A 144 -27.92 16.64 -21.14
C ALA A 144 -28.79 17.19 -22.28
N LYS A 145 -28.19 17.81 -23.31
CA LYS A 145 -28.94 18.25 -24.50
C LYS A 145 -29.56 17.07 -25.28
N GLN A 146 -28.88 15.93 -25.37
CA GLN A 146 -29.39 14.73 -26.04
C GLN A 146 -30.60 14.08 -25.35
N HIS A 147 -30.88 14.41 -24.08
CA HIS A 147 -32.17 14.08 -23.44
C HIS A 147 -33.29 14.98 -23.94
N SER A 148 -33.06 16.29 -24.05
CA SER A 148 -34.04 17.25 -24.60
C SER A 148 -34.24 17.14 -26.12
N GLU A 149 -33.21 16.79 -26.88
CA GLU A 149 -33.24 16.65 -28.33
C GLU A 149 -33.96 15.33 -28.73
N SER A 150 -34.90 15.41 -29.67
CA SER A 150 -35.67 14.26 -30.18
C SER A 150 -36.36 13.42 -29.09
N SER A 151 -36.85 14.06 -28.01
CA SER A 151 -37.59 13.42 -26.90
C SER A 151 -36.83 12.24 -26.26
N GLY A 152 -35.51 12.33 -26.17
CA GLY A 152 -34.68 11.28 -25.56
C GLY A 152 -34.65 9.94 -26.31
N ALA A 153 -35.14 9.87 -27.55
CA ALA A 153 -35.24 8.62 -28.31
C ALA A 153 -33.90 7.86 -28.45
N SER A 154 -32.76 8.57 -28.40
CA SER A 154 -31.43 7.94 -28.36
C SER A 154 -31.19 7.15 -27.06
N ILE A 155 -31.61 7.68 -25.91
CA ILE A 155 -31.53 7.03 -24.60
C ILE A 155 -32.48 5.84 -24.52
N THR A 156 -33.73 5.98 -24.99
CA THR A 156 -34.70 4.87 -25.00
C THR A 156 -34.18 3.68 -25.81
N ARG A 157 -33.59 3.93 -26.99
CA ARG A 157 -32.90 2.89 -27.79
C ARG A 157 -31.73 2.25 -27.06
N GLU A 158 -30.94 3.00 -26.28
CA GLU A 158 -29.87 2.41 -25.45
C GLU A 158 -30.42 1.56 -24.30
N ILE A 159 -31.53 1.96 -23.67
CA ILE A 159 -32.23 1.21 -22.62
C ILE A 159 -32.79 -0.10 -23.17
N GLU A 160 -33.50 -0.06 -24.30
CA GLU A 160 -34.00 -1.25 -25.02
C GLU A 160 -32.86 -2.20 -25.41
N ARG A 161 -31.75 -1.64 -25.89
CA ARG A 161 -30.54 -2.42 -26.22
C ARG A 161 -29.96 -3.13 -24.99
N ILE A 162 -30.06 -2.54 -23.81
CA ILE A 162 -29.65 -3.20 -22.56
C ILE A 162 -30.64 -4.34 -22.22
N LYS A 163 -31.96 -4.08 -22.27
CA LYS A 163 -32.99 -5.10 -22.03
C LYS A 163 -32.84 -6.31 -22.97
N LYS A 164 -32.49 -6.09 -24.24
CA LYS A 164 -32.39 -7.15 -25.27
C LYS A 164 -31.13 -8.03 -25.17
N TYR A 165 -29.97 -7.47 -24.82
CA TYR A 165 -28.69 -8.18 -24.97
C TYR A 165 -27.89 -8.41 -23.68
N CYS A 166 -28.14 -7.65 -22.60
CA CYS A 166 -27.26 -7.68 -21.43
C CYS A 166 -27.70 -8.71 -20.39
N THR A 167 -26.78 -9.61 -20.00
CA THR A 167 -27.04 -10.59 -18.93
C THR A 167 -26.88 -9.99 -17.53
N VAL A 168 -26.01 -8.98 -17.38
CA VAL A 168 -25.76 -8.31 -16.09
C VAL A 168 -25.98 -6.81 -16.21
N VAL A 169 -26.78 -6.26 -15.29
CA VAL A 169 -27.08 -4.83 -15.19
C VAL A 169 -26.40 -4.26 -13.94
N ARG A 170 -25.75 -3.10 -14.10
CA ARG A 170 -25.16 -2.35 -12.98
C ARG A 170 -25.60 -0.90 -12.98
N VAL A 171 -25.93 -0.39 -11.82
CA VAL A 171 -26.25 1.02 -11.60
C VAL A 171 -24.97 1.78 -11.23
N LEU A 172 -24.80 2.98 -11.78
CA LEU A 172 -23.76 3.93 -11.41
C LEU A 172 -24.28 4.83 -10.28
N ALA A 173 -23.64 4.77 -9.12
CA ALA A 173 -24.00 5.57 -7.95
C ALA A 173 -22.80 6.34 -7.40
N HIS A 174 -23.03 7.53 -6.86
CA HIS A 174 -22.00 8.33 -6.20
C HIS A 174 -22.36 8.76 -4.79
N THR A 175 -21.34 8.89 -3.93
CA THR A 175 -21.51 9.47 -2.58
C THR A 175 -21.81 10.96 -2.62
N GLN A 176 -22.62 11.44 -1.67
CA GLN A 176 -22.79 12.87 -1.37
C GLN A 176 -21.70 13.29 -0.36
N ILE A 177 -20.55 13.74 -0.84
CA ILE A 177 -19.37 13.97 0.03
C ILE A 177 -19.51 15.23 0.87
N ARG A 178 -20.25 16.27 0.40
CA ARG A 178 -20.45 17.52 1.17
C ARG A 178 -21.26 17.35 2.45
N LYS A 179 -22.03 16.28 2.57
CA LYS A 179 -22.78 15.94 3.80
C LYS A 179 -21.88 15.33 4.90
N THR A 180 -20.66 14.93 4.55
CA THR A 180 -19.66 14.42 5.53
C THR A 180 -18.78 15.57 6.04
N PRO A 181 -18.15 15.46 7.23
CA PRO A 181 -17.18 16.45 7.72
C PRO A 181 -15.85 16.46 6.95
N LEU A 182 -15.78 15.85 5.77
CA LEU A 182 -14.58 15.72 4.97
C LEU A 182 -14.39 16.95 4.06
N THR A 183 -13.20 17.54 4.08
CA THR A 183 -12.85 18.70 3.24
C THR A 183 -12.80 18.39 1.73
N GLN A 184 -12.85 17.12 1.34
CA GLN A 184 -12.84 16.68 -0.04
C GLN A 184 -14.17 16.98 -0.73
N LYS A 185 -14.19 17.80 -1.79
CA LYS A 185 -15.42 18.15 -2.55
C LYS A 185 -15.73 17.23 -3.75
N LYS A 186 -15.06 16.07 -3.85
CA LYS A 186 -15.05 15.19 -5.04
C LYS A 186 -15.73 13.84 -4.73
N ALA A 187 -16.98 13.64 -5.19
CA ALA A 187 -17.77 12.44 -4.93
C ALA A 187 -17.12 11.16 -5.45
N HIS A 188 -17.31 10.02 -4.79
CA HIS A 188 -16.80 8.72 -5.24
C HIS A 188 -17.87 8.00 -6.05
N LEU A 189 -17.57 7.70 -7.33
CA LEU A 189 -18.49 7.02 -8.26
C LEU A 189 -18.18 5.52 -8.35
N MET A 190 -19.15 4.64 -8.12
CA MET A 190 -19.02 3.18 -8.27
C MET A 190 -20.13 2.60 -9.15
N GLU A 191 -19.86 1.43 -9.71
CA GLU A 191 -20.90 0.52 -10.18
C GLU A 191 -21.38 -0.35 -9.00
N ILE A 192 -22.69 -0.54 -8.89
CA ILE A 192 -23.36 -1.50 -8.00
C ILE A 192 -24.13 -2.47 -8.89
N GLN A 193 -24.00 -3.77 -8.67
CA GLN A 193 -24.80 -4.75 -9.42
C GLN A 193 -26.22 -4.82 -8.87
N VAL A 194 -27.20 -4.84 -9.77
CA VAL A 194 -28.60 -5.07 -9.46
C VAL A 194 -28.87 -6.56 -9.59
N ASN A 195 -29.36 -7.20 -8.52
CA ASN A 195 -29.72 -8.61 -8.49
C ASN A 195 -31.22 -8.77 -8.21
N GLY A 196 -31.79 -9.92 -8.59
CA GLY A 196 -33.24 -10.20 -8.48
C GLY A 196 -34.03 -9.75 -9.71
N GLY A 197 -35.19 -10.37 -9.93
CA GLY A 197 -36.09 -10.12 -11.07
C GLY A 197 -35.54 -10.50 -12.45
N SER A 198 -36.31 -10.17 -13.48
CA SER A 198 -35.90 -10.25 -14.88
C SER A 198 -34.92 -9.13 -15.26
N ILE A 199 -34.30 -9.24 -16.44
CA ILE A 199 -33.39 -8.20 -16.95
C ILE A 199 -34.15 -6.88 -17.21
N ALA A 200 -35.41 -6.95 -17.63
CA ALA A 200 -36.25 -5.76 -17.83
C ALA A 200 -36.48 -5.04 -16.48
N ASP A 201 -36.92 -5.78 -15.46
CA ASP A 201 -37.20 -5.24 -14.12
C ASP A 201 -35.97 -4.56 -13.50
N LYS A 202 -34.78 -5.14 -13.70
CA LYS A 202 -33.50 -4.54 -13.26
C LYS A 202 -33.19 -3.21 -13.95
N VAL A 203 -33.52 -3.10 -15.23
CA VAL A 203 -33.33 -1.87 -16.00
C VAL A 203 -34.33 -0.81 -15.57
N ASP A 204 -35.60 -1.17 -15.41
CA ASP A 204 -36.67 -0.25 -15.02
C ASP A 204 -36.54 0.23 -13.57
N PHE A 205 -36.15 -0.66 -12.65
CA PHE A 205 -35.74 -0.30 -11.29
C PHE A 205 -34.53 0.65 -11.29
N GLY A 206 -33.49 0.32 -12.06
CA GLY A 206 -32.28 1.13 -12.16
C GLY A 206 -32.52 2.52 -12.75
N TYR A 207 -33.39 2.62 -13.76
CA TYR A 207 -33.81 3.88 -14.38
C TYR A 207 -34.75 4.69 -13.46
N GLY A 208 -35.71 4.03 -12.79
CA GLY A 208 -36.61 4.65 -11.83
C GLY A 208 -35.91 5.27 -10.61
N LEU A 209 -34.66 4.87 -10.33
CA LEU A 209 -33.79 5.45 -9.31
C LEU A 209 -32.93 6.62 -9.81
N PHE A 210 -32.93 6.99 -11.10
CA PHE A 210 -32.11 8.09 -11.60
C PHE A 210 -32.38 9.40 -10.84
N GLU A 211 -31.30 10.09 -10.49
CA GLU A 211 -31.24 11.36 -9.75
C GLU A 211 -31.76 11.30 -8.30
N LYS A 212 -32.36 10.17 -7.89
CA LYS A 212 -32.89 9.98 -6.54
C LYS A 212 -31.81 9.54 -5.54
N PRO A 213 -31.94 9.93 -4.26
CA PRO A 213 -31.09 9.44 -3.19
C PRO A 213 -31.50 8.01 -2.80
N VAL A 214 -30.51 7.12 -2.72
CA VAL A 214 -30.63 5.77 -2.16
C VAL A 214 -30.05 5.78 -0.75
N THR A 215 -30.89 5.48 0.23
CA THR A 215 -30.55 5.36 1.66
C THR A 215 -30.05 3.95 2.00
N ILE A 216 -29.33 3.82 3.12
CA ILE A 216 -28.55 2.59 3.42
C ILE A 216 -29.41 1.42 3.92
N ASP A 217 -30.53 1.74 4.57
CA ASP A 217 -31.62 0.84 5.00
C ASP A 217 -32.31 0.12 3.84
N SER A 218 -32.44 0.76 2.66
CA SER A 218 -32.96 0.12 1.45
C SER A 218 -32.03 -0.95 0.86
N ILE A 219 -30.79 -1.05 1.36
CA ILE A 219 -29.75 -1.96 0.86
C ILE A 219 -29.42 -3.04 1.90
N PHE A 220 -29.27 -2.66 3.17
CA PHE A 220 -28.84 -3.57 4.24
C PHE A 220 -29.84 -3.58 5.40
N GLU A 221 -29.94 -4.73 6.04
CA GLU A 221 -30.79 -4.93 7.22
C GLU A 221 -29.95 -5.04 8.50
N GLN A 222 -30.56 -4.73 9.65
CA GLN A 222 -29.94 -5.02 10.95
C GLN A 222 -29.77 -6.53 11.11
N ASN A 223 -28.70 -6.97 11.77
CA ASN A 223 -28.29 -8.37 11.91
C ASN A 223 -27.77 -9.05 10.63
N GLU A 224 -27.78 -8.39 9.46
CA GLU A 224 -27.17 -8.92 8.24
C GLU A 224 -25.64 -9.09 8.38
N MET A 225 -25.09 -10.09 7.70
CA MET A 225 -23.64 -10.28 7.56
C MET A 225 -23.17 -9.66 6.24
N ILE A 226 -22.28 -8.67 6.35
CA ILE A 226 -21.75 -7.89 5.23
C ILE A 226 -20.24 -8.06 5.07
N ASP A 227 -19.77 -7.78 3.85
CA ASP A 227 -18.36 -7.74 3.51
C ASP A 227 -17.90 -6.29 3.35
N VAL A 228 -16.78 -5.93 4.00
CA VAL A 228 -16.21 -4.59 3.96
C VAL A 228 -14.95 -4.58 3.08
N ILE A 229 -15.07 -3.92 1.94
CA ILE A 229 -14.01 -3.83 0.92
C ILE A 229 -13.34 -2.46 1.02
N ALA A 230 -12.04 -2.45 1.29
CA ALA A 230 -11.28 -1.24 1.54
C ALA A 230 -9.81 -1.34 1.10
N VAL A 231 -9.11 -0.21 1.21
CA VAL A 231 -7.64 -0.17 1.18
C VAL A 231 -7.15 -0.02 2.61
N THR A 232 -6.22 -0.88 3.04
CA THR A 232 -5.68 -0.87 4.42
C THR A 232 -4.86 0.38 4.73
N THR A 233 -4.64 0.68 6.02
CA THR A 233 -3.67 1.70 6.46
C THR A 233 -2.31 1.47 5.80
N GLY A 234 -1.63 2.54 5.38
CA GLY A 234 -0.30 2.47 4.78
C GLY A 234 0.78 2.68 5.83
N HIS A 235 1.81 1.85 5.82
CA HIS A 235 2.95 1.94 6.75
C HIS A 235 4.28 2.23 6.04
N GLY A 236 4.26 2.43 4.72
CA GLY A 236 5.46 2.72 3.92
C GLY A 236 6.32 1.48 3.63
N TYR A 237 7.60 1.71 3.37
CA TYR A 237 8.60 0.63 3.23
C TYR A 237 8.95 0.08 4.61
N ASN A 238 8.85 -1.24 4.80
CA ASN A 238 9.10 -1.90 6.08
C ASN A 238 10.05 -3.11 5.89
N GLY A 239 10.88 -3.34 6.91
CA GLY A 239 11.75 -4.51 7.01
C GLY A 239 10.95 -5.82 7.16
N VAL A 240 11.65 -6.96 7.00
CA VAL A 240 11.00 -8.27 6.94
C VAL A 240 10.20 -8.60 8.20
N THR A 241 10.77 -8.32 9.38
CA THR A 241 10.15 -8.57 10.69
C THR A 241 8.74 -7.98 10.78
N SER A 242 8.56 -6.69 10.50
CA SER A 242 7.24 -6.05 10.58
C SER A 242 6.32 -6.43 9.41
N ARG A 243 6.88 -6.62 8.21
CA ARG A 243 6.11 -6.89 6.98
C ARG A 243 5.56 -8.32 6.90
N TRP A 244 6.24 -9.28 7.51
CA TRP A 244 5.95 -10.71 7.42
C TRP A 244 5.79 -11.44 8.76
N GLY A 245 6.26 -10.85 9.87
CA GLY A 245 6.23 -11.49 11.19
C GLY A 245 7.40 -12.45 11.43
N THR A 246 8.54 -12.29 10.73
CA THR A 246 9.70 -13.16 10.93
C THR A 246 10.35 -12.96 12.30
N LYS A 247 10.86 -14.04 12.90
CA LYS A 247 11.60 -14.01 14.17
C LYS A 247 12.82 -13.08 14.04
N LYS A 248 13.07 -12.25 15.07
CA LYS A 248 14.28 -11.44 15.17
C LYS A 248 15.47 -12.34 15.49
N LEU A 249 16.63 -12.07 14.91
CA LEU A 249 17.86 -12.80 15.19
C LEU A 249 18.42 -12.42 16.59
N PRO A 250 19.31 -13.23 17.19
CA PRO A 250 19.91 -12.94 18.50
C PRO A 250 20.65 -11.60 18.55
N ARG A 251 20.77 -11.02 19.75
CA ARG A 251 21.41 -9.71 19.98
C ARG A 251 22.84 -9.62 19.42
N LYS A 252 23.61 -10.71 19.50
CA LYS A 252 25.01 -10.80 19.05
C LYS A 252 25.18 -10.92 17.50
N THR A 253 24.11 -10.83 16.71
CA THR A 253 24.18 -10.99 15.25
C THR A 253 24.86 -9.80 14.57
N HIS A 254 25.99 -10.04 13.91
CA HIS A 254 26.69 -9.01 13.13
C HIS A 254 25.89 -8.55 11.89
N LYS A 255 26.10 -7.30 11.47
CA LYS A 255 25.35 -6.62 10.39
C LYS A 255 23.81 -6.68 10.60
N GLY A 256 23.35 -6.51 11.84
CA GLY A 256 21.94 -6.29 12.21
C GLY A 256 21.05 -7.52 12.40
N LEU A 257 20.05 -7.41 13.29
CA LEU A 257 19.21 -8.53 13.75
C LEU A 257 17.78 -8.60 13.18
N ARG A 258 17.31 -7.58 12.45
CA ARG A 258 15.94 -7.48 11.90
C ARG A 258 15.87 -7.91 10.43
N LYS A 259 16.56 -9.01 10.11
CA LYS A 259 16.70 -9.61 8.77
C LYS A 259 16.30 -11.08 8.80
N VAL A 260 16.11 -11.67 7.62
CA VAL A 260 16.14 -13.12 7.44
C VAL A 260 17.60 -13.52 7.27
N ALA A 261 18.02 -14.64 7.88
CA ALA A 261 19.40 -15.12 7.80
C ALA A 261 19.66 -15.80 6.45
N CYS A 262 19.03 -16.95 6.21
CA CYS A 262 19.10 -17.68 4.95
C CYS A 262 17.92 -17.31 4.03
N ILE A 263 18.20 -16.91 2.79
CA ILE A 263 17.19 -16.47 1.79
C ILE A 263 16.90 -17.54 0.71
N GLY A 264 17.48 -18.73 0.82
CA GLY A 264 17.38 -19.82 -0.14
C GLY A 264 18.58 -20.77 0.01
N ALA A 265 18.43 -22.02 -0.44
CA ALA A 265 19.57 -22.91 -0.64
C ALA A 265 20.39 -22.49 -1.87
N TRP A 266 21.57 -23.08 -2.07
CA TRP A 266 22.39 -22.85 -3.27
C TRP A 266 21.61 -23.22 -4.55
N HIS A 267 20.97 -24.40 -4.54
CA HIS A 267 20.14 -24.87 -5.65
C HIS A 267 18.66 -24.87 -5.21
N PRO A 268 17.74 -24.25 -5.97
CA PRO A 268 17.97 -23.51 -7.22
C PRO A 268 18.66 -22.15 -7.00
N SER A 269 19.50 -21.74 -7.95
CA SER A 269 20.37 -20.56 -7.92
C SER A 269 19.63 -19.21 -8.11
N HIS A 270 18.46 -19.06 -7.49
CA HIS A 270 17.71 -17.81 -7.46
C HIS A 270 16.90 -17.68 -6.16
N VAL A 271 16.67 -16.43 -5.72
CA VAL A 271 15.82 -16.17 -4.55
C VAL A 271 14.37 -16.46 -4.91
N GLN A 272 13.76 -17.46 -4.27
CA GLN A 272 12.36 -17.81 -4.51
C GLN A 272 11.41 -16.67 -4.07
N TRP A 273 10.32 -16.50 -4.82
CA TRP A 273 9.29 -15.48 -4.55
C TRP A 273 8.52 -15.69 -3.23
N THR A 274 8.59 -16.91 -2.68
CA THR A 274 8.04 -17.31 -1.38
C THR A 274 8.79 -16.71 -0.20
N VAL A 275 10.05 -16.31 -0.41
CA VAL A 275 10.96 -15.83 0.64
C VAL A 275 10.51 -14.46 1.14
N ALA A 276 10.49 -14.30 2.46
CA ALA A 276 10.09 -13.05 3.09
C ALA A 276 11.12 -11.94 2.85
N ARG A 277 10.79 -10.97 1.98
CA ARG A 277 11.63 -9.79 1.66
C ARG A 277 11.05 -8.49 2.21
N ALA A 278 11.90 -7.48 2.45
CA ALA A 278 11.48 -6.13 2.82
C ALA A 278 10.69 -5.44 1.68
N GLY A 279 9.96 -4.36 1.98
CA GLY A 279 9.19 -3.62 0.97
C GLY A 279 7.93 -2.97 1.51
N GLN A 280 7.02 -2.59 0.61
CA GLN A 280 5.75 -1.94 0.99
C GLN A 280 4.93 -2.80 1.97
N MET A 281 4.49 -2.16 3.06
CA MET A 281 3.53 -2.70 4.02
C MET A 281 2.31 -1.78 4.12
N GLY A 282 1.13 -2.37 4.04
CA GLY A 282 -0.13 -1.63 4.08
C GLY A 282 -0.42 -0.84 2.80
N TYR A 283 -1.54 -0.12 2.77
CA TYR A 283 -2.14 0.43 1.56
C TYR A 283 -2.45 -0.66 0.50
N HIS A 284 -2.87 -1.83 0.97
CA HIS A 284 -3.27 -2.96 0.13
C HIS A 284 -4.80 -3.00 0.00
N HIS A 285 -5.33 -3.42 -1.16
CA HIS A 285 -6.75 -3.75 -1.30
C HIS A 285 -7.05 -5.02 -0.51
N ARG A 286 -8.11 -4.99 0.31
CA ARG A 286 -8.62 -6.13 1.09
C ARG A 286 -10.13 -6.14 1.08
N THR A 287 -10.67 -7.35 1.05
CA THR A 287 -12.07 -7.64 1.38
C THR A 287 -12.03 -8.35 2.73
N SER A 288 -12.58 -7.71 3.76
CA SER A 288 -12.77 -8.34 5.07
C SER A 288 -14.21 -8.82 5.11
N VAL A 289 -14.39 -10.14 5.27
CA VAL A 289 -15.70 -10.79 5.13
C VAL A 289 -16.36 -11.01 6.48
N ASN A 290 -17.68 -11.26 6.47
CA ASN A 290 -18.44 -11.74 7.62
C ASN A 290 -18.47 -10.75 8.80
N HIS A 291 -18.59 -9.45 8.52
CA HIS A 291 -18.85 -8.47 9.57
C HIS A 291 -20.36 -8.32 9.78
N LYS A 292 -20.82 -8.42 11.02
CA LYS A 292 -22.24 -8.29 11.36
C LYS A 292 -22.64 -6.84 11.49
N VAL A 293 -23.79 -6.44 10.94
CA VAL A 293 -24.44 -5.16 11.17
C VAL A 293 -25.18 -5.22 12.50
N TYR A 294 -24.89 -4.30 13.41
CA TYR A 294 -25.47 -4.25 14.76
C TYR A 294 -26.56 -3.20 14.90
N ARG A 295 -26.43 -2.08 14.19
CA ARG A 295 -27.45 -1.04 14.07
C ARG A 295 -27.25 -0.29 12.76
N ILE A 296 -28.36 0.11 12.15
CA ILE A 296 -28.40 1.13 11.09
C ILE A 296 -29.08 2.33 11.74
N GLY A 297 -28.33 3.41 11.97
CA GLY A 297 -28.84 4.64 12.57
C GLY A 297 -29.22 5.67 11.51
N LYS A 298 -30.11 6.60 11.87
CA LYS A 298 -30.71 7.60 10.96
C LYS A 298 -30.21 8.99 11.27
N GLY A 299 -29.64 9.69 10.29
CA GLY A 299 -28.95 10.98 10.52
C GLY A 299 -29.79 12.04 11.23
N ASP A 300 -31.11 12.02 10.99
CA ASP A 300 -32.07 13.02 11.48
C ASP A 300 -32.54 12.80 12.94
N ALA A 301 -32.10 11.71 13.60
CA ALA A 301 -32.54 11.34 14.94
C ALA A 301 -31.55 11.75 16.06
N ASP A 302 -31.99 12.57 17.02
CA ASP A 302 -31.16 13.05 18.14
C ASP A 302 -30.82 11.95 19.18
N ASP A 303 -31.54 10.83 19.13
CA ASP A 303 -31.45 9.68 20.04
C ASP A 303 -30.81 8.43 19.39
N ASN A 304 -30.09 8.60 18.28
CA ASN A 304 -29.40 7.55 17.53
C ASN A 304 -28.57 6.50 18.33
N ALA A 305 -28.06 6.87 19.51
CA ALA A 305 -27.27 6.00 20.38
C ALA A 305 -27.97 5.65 21.72
N SER A 306 -29.26 5.99 21.86
CA SER A 306 -30.11 5.45 22.92
C SER A 306 -30.43 3.96 22.67
N THR A 307 -30.93 3.28 23.70
CA THR A 307 -31.37 1.88 23.64
C THR A 307 -32.56 1.70 24.60
N ASP A 308 -33.22 0.55 24.55
CA ASP A 308 -34.38 0.27 25.41
C ASP A 308 -34.01 0.25 26.91
N VAL A 309 -32.73 0.02 27.23
CA VAL A 309 -32.19 0.06 28.60
C VAL A 309 -31.58 1.43 28.93
N ASP A 310 -30.75 1.97 28.03
CA ASP A 310 -30.18 3.32 28.15
C ASP A 310 -31.03 4.36 27.40
N VAL A 311 -32.01 4.91 28.12
CA VAL A 311 -32.98 5.91 27.66
C VAL A 311 -32.34 7.32 27.52
N THR A 312 -31.04 7.49 27.78
CA THR A 312 -30.41 8.81 27.63
C THR A 312 -30.41 9.27 26.16
N LYS A 313 -30.86 10.51 25.92
CA LYS A 313 -30.86 11.10 24.58
C LYS A 313 -29.43 11.49 24.20
N LYS A 314 -28.78 10.62 23.42
CA LYS A 314 -27.44 10.81 22.88
C LYS A 314 -27.36 10.35 21.42
N THR A 315 -26.56 11.08 20.65
CA THR A 315 -26.18 10.74 19.28
C THR A 315 -24.95 9.84 19.26
N ILE A 316 -24.68 9.16 18.14
CA ILE A 316 -23.50 8.28 17.99
C ILE A 316 -22.15 9.01 18.03
N THR A 317 -22.15 10.35 18.06
CA THR A 317 -20.92 11.13 18.11
C THR A 317 -20.39 11.21 19.53
N PRO A 318 -19.16 10.72 19.81
CA PRO A 318 -18.58 10.83 21.14
C PRO A 318 -18.32 12.27 21.53
N LEU A 319 -18.13 12.54 22.83
CA LEU A 319 -17.76 13.87 23.34
C LEU A 319 -16.49 14.40 22.64
N GLY A 320 -16.59 15.57 22.00
CA GLY A 320 -15.52 16.16 21.18
C GLY A 320 -15.45 15.65 19.73
N GLY A 321 -16.38 14.77 19.33
CA GLY A 321 -16.46 14.16 18.01
C GLY A 321 -15.45 13.03 17.79
N PHE A 322 -15.63 12.24 16.74
CA PHE A 322 -14.69 11.15 16.44
C PHE A 322 -13.31 11.73 16.11
N VAL A 323 -12.30 11.37 16.89
CA VAL A 323 -10.92 11.89 16.77
C VAL A 323 -10.40 11.81 15.33
N ARG A 324 -10.03 12.97 14.76
CA ARG A 324 -9.60 13.20 13.36
C ARG A 324 -10.66 12.98 12.28
N TYR A 325 -11.91 12.64 12.61
CA TYR A 325 -13.04 12.58 11.68
C TYR A 325 -13.95 13.81 11.83
N GLY A 326 -14.48 14.05 13.02
CA GLY A 326 -15.51 15.03 13.32
C GLY A 326 -16.84 14.39 13.75
N GLU A 327 -17.94 15.10 13.55
CA GLU A 327 -19.31 14.64 13.82
C GLU A 327 -19.83 13.73 12.70
N VAL A 328 -20.71 12.79 13.05
CA VAL A 328 -21.48 11.94 12.12
C VAL A 328 -22.91 12.49 12.15
N LYS A 329 -23.36 13.06 11.02
CA LYS A 329 -24.67 13.73 10.88
C LYS A 329 -25.62 13.04 9.91
N ASN A 330 -25.18 11.94 9.30
CA ASN A 330 -25.95 11.19 8.32
C ASN A 330 -26.26 9.81 8.89
N ASP A 331 -27.10 9.06 8.17
CA ASP A 331 -27.29 7.63 8.37
C ASP A 331 -25.94 6.92 8.51
N PHE A 332 -25.82 6.00 9.46
CA PHE A 332 -24.59 5.28 9.72
C PHE A 332 -24.84 3.78 9.91
N VAL A 333 -23.83 2.98 9.58
CA VAL A 333 -23.83 1.54 9.85
C VAL A 333 -22.84 1.24 10.97
N MET A 334 -23.34 0.65 12.05
CA MET A 334 -22.53 0.09 13.13
C MET A 334 -22.18 -1.37 12.79
N VAL A 335 -20.89 -1.67 12.71
CA VAL A 335 -20.38 -2.94 12.21
C VAL A 335 -19.48 -3.61 13.25
N LYS A 336 -19.67 -4.91 13.52
CA LYS A 336 -18.89 -5.68 14.49
C LYS A 336 -17.38 -5.66 14.18
N GLY A 337 -16.58 -5.33 15.19
CA GLY A 337 -15.13 -5.44 15.18
C GLY A 337 -14.42 -4.35 14.38
N SER A 338 -13.18 -4.62 13.97
CA SER A 338 -12.36 -3.68 13.21
C SER A 338 -12.48 -3.92 11.70
N ILE A 339 -12.86 -2.88 10.97
CA ILE A 339 -12.89 -2.90 9.50
C ILE A 339 -11.57 -2.40 8.89
N PRO A 340 -11.13 -2.89 7.72
CA PRO A 340 -9.87 -2.49 7.09
C PRO A 340 -9.81 -1.00 6.73
N GLY A 341 -8.71 -0.32 7.11
CA GLY A 341 -8.43 1.06 6.71
C GLY A 341 -8.50 2.09 7.84
N THR A 342 -8.06 3.31 7.52
CA THR A 342 -8.02 4.46 8.43
C THR A 342 -9.38 5.14 8.58
N LYS A 343 -9.54 5.96 9.62
CA LYS A 343 -10.59 7.00 9.67
C LYS A 343 -10.56 7.87 8.39
N LYS A 344 -11.70 8.48 8.04
CA LYS A 344 -11.96 9.28 6.81
C LYS A 344 -11.91 8.51 5.47
N ARG A 345 -11.65 7.20 5.48
CA ARG A 345 -11.48 6.42 4.26
C ARG A 345 -12.81 5.92 3.71
N VAL A 346 -12.97 5.97 2.39
CA VAL A 346 -14.12 5.37 1.70
C VAL A 346 -14.05 3.84 1.76
N MET A 347 -15.05 3.25 2.39
CA MET A 347 -15.33 1.81 2.43
C MET A 347 -16.36 1.50 1.35
N THR A 348 -16.32 0.29 0.81
CA THR A 348 -17.44 -0.27 0.04
C THR A 348 -18.00 -1.45 0.82
N LEU A 349 -19.25 -1.33 1.23
CA LEU A 349 -20.03 -2.39 1.87
C LEU A 349 -20.68 -3.22 0.77
N ARG A 350 -20.71 -4.54 0.93
CA ARG A 350 -21.31 -5.48 -0.02
C ARG A 350 -22.08 -6.53 0.78
N LYS A 351 -23.24 -6.98 0.30
CA LYS A 351 -23.89 -8.18 0.84
C LYS A 351 -22.93 -9.38 0.75
N SER A 352 -23.07 -10.35 1.66
CA SER A 352 -22.22 -11.55 1.63
C SER A 352 -22.36 -12.29 0.29
N MET A 353 -21.28 -12.95 -0.15
CA MET A 353 -21.32 -13.81 -1.34
C MET A 353 -21.96 -15.17 -1.09
N PHE A 354 -22.16 -15.55 0.17
CA PHE A 354 -22.65 -16.87 0.56
C PHE A 354 -23.73 -16.77 1.62
N THR A 355 -24.67 -17.71 1.59
CA THR A 355 -25.75 -17.82 2.58
C THR A 355 -25.15 -18.27 3.91
N HIS A 356 -25.38 -17.48 4.96
CA HIS A 356 -24.87 -17.78 6.30
C HIS A 356 -25.87 -18.62 7.10
N THR A 357 -25.56 -19.90 7.29
CA THR A 357 -26.37 -20.82 8.12
C THR A 357 -25.87 -20.95 9.57
N SER A 358 -24.71 -20.36 9.90
CA SER A 358 -24.12 -20.52 11.23
C SER A 358 -24.92 -19.76 12.29
N ARG A 359 -25.14 -20.40 13.46
CA ARG A 359 -25.91 -19.81 14.57
C ARG A 359 -25.44 -18.39 14.96
N LYS A 360 -24.12 -18.15 14.96
CA LYS A 360 -23.49 -16.83 15.20
C LYS A 360 -23.87 -15.76 14.17
N ALA A 361 -24.09 -16.15 12.92
CA ALA A 361 -24.53 -15.24 11.87
C ALA A 361 -26.03 -14.93 11.95
N LEU A 362 -26.86 -15.87 12.44
CA LEU A 362 -28.31 -15.71 12.56
C LEU A 362 -28.78 -15.12 13.92
N GLU A 363 -27.90 -15.07 14.93
CA GLU A 363 -28.10 -14.42 16.25
C GLU A 363 -28.75 -13.02 16.13
N LYS A 364 -29.92 -12.76 16.73
CA LYS A 364 -30.45 -11.38 16.79
C LYS A 364 -29.61 -10.57 17.78
N ILE A 365 -29.33 -9.31 17.46
CA ILE A 365 -28.45 -8.43 18.22
C ILE A 365 -29.26 -7.23 18.72
N ASP A 366 -29.60 -7.30 20.00
CA ASP A 366 -30.22 -6.23 20.75
C ASP A 366 -29.14 -5.53 21.59
N LEU A 367 -29.08 -4.21 21.52
CA LEU A 367 -28.03 -3.40 22.16
C LEU A 367 -28.55 -2.86 23.50
N LYS A 368 -27.78 -3.04 24.57
CA LYS A 368 -28.11 -2.51 25.92
C LYS A 368 -27.50 -1.14 26.19
N TRP A 369 -26.36 -0.84 25.57
CA TRP A 369 -25.64 0.41 25.78
C TRP A 369 -24.64 0.65 24.66
N ILE A 370 -24.41 1.92 24.32
CA ILE A 370 -23.44 2.39 23.33
C ILE A 370 -22.58 3.47 23.98
N ASP A 371 -21.27 3.33 23.88
CA ASP A 371 -20.30 4.28 24.40
C ASP A 371 -20.20 5.53 23.51
N THR A 372 -20.42 6.70 24.12
CA THR A 372 -20.27 8.04 23.53
C THR A 372 -19.29 8.90 24.33
N SER A 373 -18.45 8.28 25.17
CA SER A 373 -17.38 8.98 25.89
C SER A 373 -16.29 9.52 24.96
N SER A 374 -15.46 10.44 25.49
CA SER A 374 -14.40 11.08 24.70
C SER A 374 -13.30 10.10 24.29
N GLU A 375 -13.28 9.76 23.00
CA GLU A 375 -12.19 9.07 22.29
C GLU A 375 -10.85 9.85 22.26
N PHE A 376 -10.84 11.10 22.72
CA PHE A 376 -9.61 11.91 22.87
C PHE A 376 -9.15 11.90 24.33
N GLY A 377 -8.22 10.98 24.64
CA GLY A 377 -7.77 10.71 26.01
C GLY A 377 -8.61 9.61 26.66
N HIS A 378 -8.90 9.76 27.96
CA HIS A 378 -9.78 8.86 28.70
C HIS A 378 -11.12 9.55 28.96
N GLY A 379 -12.18 9.10 28.27
CA GLY A 379 -13.53 9.60 28.45
C GLY A 379 -14.18 9.05 29.72
N ALA A 380 -14.40 9.92 30.72
CA ALA A 380 -15.07 9.54 31.98
C ALA A 380 -16.60 9.74 31.96
N PHE A 381 -17.12 10.50 30.99
CA PHE A 381 -18.54 10.88 30.90
C PHE A 381 -19.09 10.55 29.51
N GLN A 382 -20.36 10.17 29.44
CA GLN A 382 -21.07 9.84 28.20
C GLN A 382 -21.70 11.08 27.56
N THR A 383 -22.21 12.02 28.36
CA THR A 383 -22.89 13.24 27.87
C THR A 383 -22.29 14.55 28.42
N PRO A 384 -22.50 15.71 27.75
CA PRO A 384 -22.07 17.00 28.30
C PRO A 384 -22.84 17.39 29.57
N ALA A 385 -24.09 16.94 29.69
CA ALA A 385 -24.96 17.21 30.84
C ALA A 385 -24.47 16.50 32.10
N GLU A 386 -24.19 15.19 31.99
CA GLU A 386 -23.56 14.37 33.04
C GLU A 386 -22.23 14.98 33.50
N LYS A 387 -21.36 15.39 32.56
CA LYS A 387 -20.10 16.07 32.90
C LYS A 387 -20.33 17.37 33.67
N LYS A 388 -21.33 18.18 33.28
CA LYS A 388 -21.68 19.43 33.98
C LYS A 388 -22.26 19.16 35.37
N GLN A 389 -23.06 18.12 35.53
CA GLN A 389 -23.62 17.69 36.81
C GLN A 389 -22.50 17.23 37.77
N TYR A 390 -21.54 16.43 37.28
CA TYR A 390 -20.41 15.97 38.08
C TYR A 390 -19.41 17.08 38.45
N GLN A 391 -19.06 17.96 37.48
CA GLN A 391 -18.06 19.01 37.70
C GLN A 391 -18.61 20.27 38.38
N GLY A 392 -19.94 20.40 38.49
CA GLY A 392 -20.59 21.60 38.99
C GLY A 392 -20.36 22.84 38.11
N THR A 393 -20.65 24.01 38.67
CA THR A 393 -20.50 25.30 37.99
C THR A 393 -19.04 25.74 37.95
N LEU A 394 -18.47 25.87 36.75
CA LEU A 394 -17.07 26.28 36.58
C LEU A 394 -16.95 27.80 36.36
N LYS A 395 -15.76 28.35 36.59
CA LYS A 395 -15.46 29.80 36.42
C LYS A 395 -15.89 30.36 35.05
N LYS A 396 -15.76 29.56 33.98
CA LYS A 396 -16.19 29.92 32.62
C LYS A 396 -17.72 30.08 32.49
N ASP A 397 -18.49 29.33 33.26
CA ASP A 397 -19.96 29.33 33.21
C ASP A 397 -20.48 30.59 33.92
N LEU A 398 -19.86 30.94 35.06
CA LEU A 398 -20.11 32.22 35.74
C LEU A 398 -19.74 33.43 34.87
N ALA A 399 -18.64 33.36 34.12
CA ALA A 399 -18.24 34.42 33.19
C ALA A 399 -19.25 34.57 32.02
N ALA A 400 -19.75 33.45 31.48
CA ALA A 400 -20.81 33.47 30.48
C ALA A 400 -22.12 34.09 31.03
N HIS A 401 -22.53 33.75 32.26
CA HIS A 401 -23.69 34.38 32.91
C HIS A 401 -23.49 35.88 33.15
N ARG A 402 -22.27 36.34 33.50
CA ARG A 402 -21.97 37.79 33.62
C ARG A 402 -22.05 38.53 32.29
N MET A 403 -21.51 37.96 31.21
CA MET A 403 -21.63 38.54 29.86
C MET A 403 -23.09 38.58 29.39
N LEU A 404 -23.86 37.51 29.62
CA LEU A 404 -25.28 37.49 29.27
C LEU A 404 -26.09 38.53 30.07
N ARG A 405 -25.78 38.69 31.37
CA ARG A 405 -26.42 39.71 32.23
C ARG A 405 -26.05 41.13 31.81
N LEU A 406 -24.83 41.38 31.35
CA LEU A 406 -24.44 42.70 30.80
C LEU A 406 -25.19 43.02 29.49
N LEU A 407 -25.27 42.06 28.56
CA LEU A 407 -26.02 42.25 27.30
C LEU A 407 -27.53 42.48 27.52
N LEU A 408 -28.11 41.88 28.57
CA LEU A 408 -29.48 42.17 29.00
C LEU A 408 -29.59 43.55 29.66
N CYS A 409 -28.62 43.96 30.47
CA CYS A 409 -28.58 45.29 31.09
C CYS A 409 -28.47 46.43 30.05
N ASP A 410 -27.70 46.23 28.99
CA ASP A 410 -27.60 47.15 27.84
C ASP A 410 -28.94 47.24 27.06
N SER A 411 -29.75 46.17 27.09
CA SER A 411 -31.09 46.16 26.49
C SER A 411 -32.09 46.96 27.33
N ASP A 412 -32.03 46.84 28.66
CA ASP A 412 -32.93 47.54 29.59
C ASP A 412 -32.63 49.04 29.68
N MET A 413 -31.36 49.46 29.63
CA MET A 413 -31.00 50.88 29.61
C MET A 413 -31.51 51.64 28.37
N ALA A 414 -31.63 50.96 27.23
CA ALA A 414 -32.26 51.55 26.04
C ALA A 414 -33.78 51.75 26.20
N CYS A 415 -34.44 51.00 27.09
CA CYS A 415 -35.87 51.15 27.39
C CYS A 415 -36.18 52.22 28.46
N ILE A 416 -35.24 52.51 29.36
CA ILE A 416 -35.47 53.46 30.47
C ILE A 416 -35.51 54.92 29.98
N PHE A 417 -34.71 55.31 28.99
CA PHE A 417 -34.68 56.70 28.49
C PHE A 417 -35.86 57.10 27.57
N ARG A 418 -36.83 56.19 27.32
CA ARG A 418 -38.03 56.45 26.49
C ARG A 418 -39.36 56.35 27.23
N ARG A 419 -39.37 56.26 28.56
CA ARG A 419 -40.60 56.11 29.37
C ARG A 419 -40.90 57.19 30.41
N ASN A 420 -40.00 58.18 30.61
CA ASN A 420 -40.19 59.24 31.60
C ASN A 420 -40.68 60.59 31.03
N THR A 421 -41.57 60.55 30.03
CA THR A 421 -42.44 61.69 29.68
C THR A 421 -43.75 61.18 29.08
N LEU A 422 -44.84 61.23 29.88
CA LEU A 422 -46.28 61.27 29.54
C LEU A 422 -47.12 60.44 30.54
N ALA A 423 -47.49 61.06 31.65
CA ALA A 423 -48.55 60.58 32.54
C ALA A 423 -49.14 61.72 33.42
N ALA A 424 -49.96 62.61 32.84
CA ALA A 424 -50.93 63.44 33.57
C ALA A 424 -51.95 64.11 32.63
N THR A 425 -53.15 64.39 33.15
CA THR A 425 -54.17 65.37 32.68
C THR A 425 -54.82 65.20 31.29
N SER A 426 -55.90 64.41 31.28
CA SER A 426 -57.31 64.85 31.08
C SER A 426 -57.80 65.60 29.82
N HIS A 427 -59.01 65.18 29.39
CA HIS A 427 -60.09 65.88 28.68
C HIS A 427 -60.13 65.99 27.14
N LEU A 428 -61.31 65.57 26.63
CA LEU A 428 -62.12 66.09 25.51
C LEU A 428 -61.72 65.85 24.04
N ASN A 429 -62.70 65.25 23.35
CA ASN A 429 -63.23 65.56 22.02
C ASN A 429 -62.44 65.29 20.71
N SER A 430 -63.15 64.50 19.89
CA SER A 430 -63.46 64.73 18.46
C SER A 430 -62.36 64.65 17.37
N LEU A 431 -62.66 63.72 16.44
CA LEU A 431 -62.65 63.91 14.97
C LEU A 431 -61.31 63.96 14.18
N LEU A 432 -61.43 63.38 12.97
CA LEU A 432 -60.66 63.63 11.74
C LEU A 432 -59.25 63.01 11.55
N SER A 433 -59.20 62.04 10.63
CA SER A 433 -58.16 61.88 9.58
C SER A 433 -58.04 63.16 8.71
N PRO A 434 -56.95 63.46 7.94
CA PRO A 434 -56.18 62.46 7.16
C PRO A 434 -54.68 62.75 6.82
N SER A 435 -54.05 61.75 6.16
CA SER A 435 -53.09 61.83 5.02
C SER A 435 -51.70 62.54 5.08
N THR A 436 -50.87 62.10 4.11
CA THR A 436 -49.69 62.76 3.47
C THR A 436 -48.31 62.79 4.16
N THR A 437 -47.52 61.75 3.83
CA THR A 437 -46.15 61.80 3.25
C THR A 437 -45.21 62.98 3.58
N PHE A 438 -44.02 62.65 4.11
CA PHE A 438 -42.78 63.33 3.69
C PHE A 438 -41.59 62.38 3.61
N THR A 439 -40.63 62.68 2.72
CA THR A 439 -39.46 61.86 2.40
C THR A 439 -38.26 62.21 3.27
N ASN A 440 -37.38 61.24 3.55
CA ASN A 440 -35.95 61.43 3.24
C ASN A 440 -35.09 60.16 3.30
N ARG A 441 -33.95 60.24 2.60
CA ARG A 441 -33.03 59.15 2.26
C ARG A 441 -31.63 59.49 2.75
N MET A 442 -31.03 58.72 3.66
CA MET A 442 -29.58 58.75 3.87
C MET A 442 -28.96 57.36 4.11
N LYS A 443 -27.73 57.20 3.61
CA LYS A 443 -26.86 56.03 3.80
C LYS A 443 -25.99 56.26 5.04
N THR A 444 -25.60 55.21 5.75
CA THR A 444 -24.49 55.28 6.71
C THR A 444 -23.50 54.12 6.55
N THR A 445 -22.24 54.49 6.39
CA THR A 445 -21.04 53.64 6.47
C THR A 445 -20.64 53.46 7.94
N ALA A 446 -20.11 52.28 8.30
CA ALA A 446 -19.60 52.00 9.65
C ALA A 446 -18.06 51.94 9.69
N PRO A 447 -17.38 52.59 10.66
CA PRO A 447 -15.91 52.60 10.78
C PRO A 447 -15.36 51.47 11.67
N ARG A 448 -14.03 51.27 11.61
CA ARG A 448 -13.23 50.37 12.48
C ARG A 448 -12.26 51.18 13.36
N SER A 449 -12.13 50.85 14.65
CA SER A 449 -11.06 51.32 15.56
C SER A 449 -11.10 50.56 16.92
N ILE A 450 -10.09 50.42 17.80
CA ILE A 450 -8.61 50.19 17.76
C ILE A 450 -8.24 49.54 19.13
N TYR A 451 -7.37 48.51 19.17
CA TYR A 451 -6.25 48.22 20.13
C TYR A 451 -5.90 46.70 20.04
N ARG A 452 -4.69 46.23 19.66
CA ARG A 452 -3.33 46.27 20.28
C ARG A 452 -3.28 45.59 21.68
N ASN A 453 -2.26 44.79 22.07
CA ASN A 453 -1.03 44.33 21.40
C ASN A 453 -0.36 43.13 22.17
N LEU A 454 0.86 42.74 21.75
CA LEU A 454 1.82 41.77 22.33
C LEU A 454 1.61 40.27 22.05
N HIS A 455 2.64 39.46 21.80
CA HIS A 455 3.96 39.66 21.13
C HIS A 455 4.57 38.25 20.96
N HIS A 456 5.22 37.92 19.83
CA HIS A 456 6.54 37.26 19.85
C HIS A 456 7.17 37.17 18.45
N ARG A 457 8.51 37.24 18.46
CA ARG A 457 9.43 37.56 17.36
C ARG A 457 9.39 36.58 16.19
N ALA A 458 9.59 37.13 14.99
CA ALA A 458 10.04 36.40 13.82
C ALA A 458 11.58 36.36 13.77
N PHE A 459 12.14 35.35 13.09
CA PHE A 459 13.43 35.45 12.41
C PHE A 459 13.21 35.14 10.93
N SER A 460 13.80 35.95 10.07
CA SER A 460 13.87 35.75 8.62
C SER A 460 15.31 35.48 8.25
N THR A 461 15.54 34.49 7.41
CA THR A 461 16.77 34.45 6.61
C THR A 461 16.46 33.91 5.22
N THR A 462 16.84 34.72 4.24
CA THR A 462 16.61 34.53 2.81
C THR A 462 17.56 33.46 2.28
N ALA A 463 17.04 32.45 1.57
CA ALA A 463 17.86 31.57 0.73
C ALA A 463 17.18 31.41 -0.64
N ARG A 464 17.83 31.94 -1.67
CA ARG A 464 17.41 31.81 -3.07
C ARG A 464 17.68 30.38 -3.51
N TYR A 465 16.73 29.74 -4.18
CA TYR A 465 17.03 28.60 -5.04
C TYR A 465 16.50 28.86 -6.44
N THR A 466 17.43 28.86 -7.39
CA THR A 466 17.19 29.02 -8.81
C THR A 466 16.44 27.82 -9.37
N ILE A 467 15.45 28.08 -10.22
CA ILE A 467 14.81 27.06 -11.03
C ILE A 467 15.64 26.90 -12.29
N SER A 468 16.45 25.84 -12.38
CA SER A 468 17.02 25.39 -13.65
C SER A 468 16.00 24.52 -14.38
N SER A 469 15.45 25.05 -15.46
CA SER A 469 14.67 24.28 -16.43
C SER A 469 15.62 23.56 -17.39
N ILE A 470 15.64 22.23 -17.35
CA ILE A 470 16.04 21.42 -18.51
C ILE A 470 14.91 20.46 -18.82
N ALA A 471 14.38 20.59 -20.02
CA ALA A 471 13.46 19.64 -20.62
C ALA A 471 14.25 18.76 -21.59
N SER A 472 14.14 17.44 -21.44
CA SER A 472 14.40 16.50 -22.52
C SER A 472 13.66 15.19 -22.26
N THR A 473 12.66 14.93 -23.10
CA THR A 473 12.21 13.56 -23.40
C THR A 473 13.32 12.82 -24.17
N PRO A 474 13.31 11.49 -24.11
CA PRO A 474 13.19 10.75 -25.36
C PRO A 474 11.91 9.93 -25.42
N GLN A 475 11.21 10.01 -26.55
CA GLN A 475 10.38 8.91 -27.01
C GLN A 475 11.29 7.73 -27.36
N SER A 476 10.81 6.52 -27.14
CA SER A 476 11.18 5.39 -27.98
C SER A 476 9.89 4.74 -28.45
N ASP A 477 9.62 4.90 -29.74
CA ASP A 477 8.59 4.13 -30.42
C ASP A 477 9.05 2.68 -30.50
N PHE A 478 8.16 1.73 -30.18
CA PHE A 478 8.28 0.39 -30.71
C PHE A 478 6.93 -0.03 -31.29
N LEU A 479 6.90 -0.05 -32.61
CA LEU A 479 5.80 -0.55 -33.41
C LEU A 479 5.60 -2.06 -33.18
N SER A 480 4.42 -2.51 -33.55
CA SER A 480 4.06 -3.92 -33.58
C SER A 480 5.06 -4.77 -34.35
N ASN A 481 5.39 -5.95 -33.82
CA ASN A 481 5.47 -7.11 -34.69
C ASN A 481 4.81 -8.33 -34.06
N ASN A 482 3.96 -8.99 -34.85
CA ASN A 482 3.29 -10.22 -34.47
C ASN A 482 4.17 -11.42 -34.86
N ASN A 483 4.15 -12.46 -34.03
CA ASN A 483 4.02 -13.89 -34.37
C ASN A 483 4.98 -14.81 -33.59
N PHE A 484 4.51 -16.05 -33.41
CA PHE A 484 5.13 -17.20 -32.76
C PHE A 484 5.40 -17.03 -31.25
N TRP A 485 4.94 -17.91 -30.36
CA TRP A 485 4.56 -19.32 -30.55
C TRP A 485 3.20 -19.67 -29.95
N ALA A 486 2.38 -20.40 -30.71
CA ALA A 486 1.30 -21.19 -30.16
C ALA A 486 1.85 -22.51 -29.58
N ARG A 487 1.29 -23.01 -28.47
CA ARG A 487 1.46 -24.40 -28.02
C ARG A 487 0.09 -25.01 -27.70
N PRO A 488 -0.13 -26.31 -27.99
CA PRO A 488 -1.47 -26.92 -27.89
C PRO A 488 -1.87 -27.18 -26.44
N ARG A 489 -3.17 -27.09 -26.13
CA ARG A 489 -3.73 -27.62 -24.89
C ARG A 489 -4.01 -29.11 -25.06
N HIS A 490 -3.13 -29.97 -24.56
CA HIS A 490 -3.47 -31.38 -24.45
C HIS A 490 -4.44 -31.59 -23.28
N ARG A 491 -5.60 -32.17 -23.61
CA ARG A 491 -6.55 -32.70 -22.63
C ARG A 491 -5.97 -34.01 -22.08
N GLN A 492 -5.96 -34.19 -20.77
CA GLN A 492 -5.71 -35.50 -20.15
C GLN A 492 -6.88 -35.85 -19.24
N SER A 493 -7.32 -37.10 -19.35
CA SER A 493 -8.43 -37.69 -18.62
C SER A 493 -8.03 -38.09 -17.20
N LEU A 494 -9.03 -38.24 -16.33
CA LEU A 494 -8.86 -38.84 -15.02
C LEU A 494 -8.47 -40.32 -15.17
N SER A 495 -7.33 -40.70 -14.58
CA SER A 495 -7.00 -42.09 -14.27
C SER A 495 -6.76 -42.24 -12.76
N LYS A 496 -6.89 -43.47 -12.27
CA LYS A 496 -7.11 -43.79 -10.85
C LYS A 496 -5.81 -43.68 -10.04
N PHE A 497 -5.93 -43.28 -8.77
CA PHE A 497 -4.86 -43.45 -7.78
C PHE A 497 -4.49 -44.93 -7.67
N SER A 498 -3.20 -45.24 -7.71
CA SER A 498 -2.62 -46.50 -7.24
C SER A 498 -1.54 -46.22 -6.19
N THR A 499 -1.43 -47.12 -5.22
CA THR A 499 -0.58 -46.97 -4.05
C THR A 499 0.89 -47.20 -4.40
N ILE A 500 1.79 -46.32 -3.93
CA ILE A 500 3.24 -46.51 -4.05
C ILE A 500 3.69 -47.51 -2.97
N PRO A 501 4.43 -48.58 -3.29
CA PRO A 501 4.99 -49.49 -2.29
C PRO A 501 6.18 -48.83 -1.57
N HIS A 502 6.32 -49.13 -0.28
CA HIS A 502 7.41 -48.68 0.57
C HIS A 502 8.71 -49.41 0.21
N LEU A 503 9.67 -48.74 -0.44
CA LEU A 503 11.03 -49.29 -0.57
C LEU A 503 11.68 -49.35 0.83
N GLN A 504 11.95 -50.56 1.32
CA GLN A 504 12.98 -50.75 2.33
C GLN A 504 14.33 -50.83 1.61
N MET A 505 15.32 -50.10 2.11
CA MET A 505 16.70 -50.16 1.66
C MET A 505 17.32 -51.48 2.15
N SER A 506 18.13 -52.16 1.33
CA SER A 506 18.69 -53.45 1.75
C SER A 506 19.82 -53.25 2.77
N ASP A 507 20.05 -54.23 3.63
CA ASP A 507 21.12 -54.14 4.64
C ASP A 507 22.51 -53.99 4.00
N SER A 508 22.71 -54.46 2.76
CA SER A 508 23.94 -54.21 1.99
C SER A 508 24.08 -52.77 1.53
N ASP A 509 22.99 -52.09 1.16
CA ASP A 509 23.02 -50.66 0.82
C ASP A 509 23.29 -49.80 2.06
N TYR A 510 22.81 -50.25 3.24
CA TYR A 510 23.07 -49.59 4.52
C TYR A 510 24.54 -49.78 4.97
N ALA A 511 25.10 -50.99 4.84
CA ALA A 511 26.51 -51.24 5.09
C ALA A 511 27.41 -50.39 4.16
N ALA A 512 27.14 -50.38 2.86
CA ALA A 512 27.89 -49.56 1.89
C ALA A 512 27.79 -48.05 2.16
N PHE A 513 26.69 -47.58 2.75
CA PHE A 513 26.55 -46.19 3.19
C PHE A 513 27.39 -45.89 4.45
N LEU A 514 27.42 -46.80 5.43
CA LEU A 514 28.23 -46.65 6.64
C LEU A 514 29.72 -46.69 6.35
N ASP A 515 30.19 -47.63 5.51
CA ASP A 515 31.58 -47.70 5.09
C ASP A 515 32.03 -46.43 4.36
N LYS A 516 31.14 -45.88 3.50
CA LYS A 516 31.39 -44.62 2.79
C LYS A 516 31.33 -43.37 3.70
N ALA A 517 30.66 -43.45 4.85
CA ALA A 517 30.63 -42.38 5.84
C ALA A 517 31.83 -42.41 6.80
N ASN A 518 32.45 -43.60 6.96
CA ASN A 518 33.59 -43.83 7.85
C ASN A 518 34.96 -43.79 7.13
N GLN A 519 34.99 -43.77 5.79
CA GLN A 519 36.21 -43.47 5.03
C GLN A 519 36.71 -42.06 5.35
N ASP A 520 38.00 -41.95 5.66
CA ASP A 520 38.62 -40.68 6.00
C ASP A 520 38.50 -39.71 4.80
N PRO A 521 37.97 -38.48 4.96
CA PRO A 521 37.79 -37.54 3.85
C PRO A 521 39.12 -37.10 3.22
N ASN A 522 40.25 -37.50 3.80
CA ASN A 522 41.60 -37.24 3.29
C ASN A 522 42.11 -38.34 2.34
N GLU A 523 41.58 -39.57 2.37
CA GLU A 523 41.94 -40.63 1.40
C GLU A 523 41.31 -40.38 0.02
N GLY A 524 40.31 -39.50 -0.04
CA GLY A 524 39.76 -38.95 -1.28
C GLY A 524 40.63 -37.90 -1.99
N TYR A 525 41.78 -37.49 -1.41
CA TYR A 525 42.78 -36.72 -2.15
C TYR A 525 43.50 -37.64 -3.14
N ALA A 526 42.93 -37.75 -4.33
CA ALA A 526 43.70 -38.14 -5.50
C ALA A 526 44.97 -37.27 -5.57
N LYS A 527 46.15 -37.92 -5.58
CA LYS A 527 47.39 -37.27 -6.01
C LYS A 527 47.09 -36.52 -7.32
N PRO A 528 47.51 -35.25 -7.49
CA PRO A 528 47.01 -34.41 -8.56
C PRO A 528 47.44 -34.91 -9.94
N THR A 529 46.65 -35.80 -10.52
CA THR A 529 46.68 -36.12 -11.95
C THR A 529 46.15 -34.91 -12.69
N GLY A 530 47.08 -34.10 -13.21
CA GLY A 530 46.79 -32.76 -13.70
C GLY A 530 45.75 -32.73 -14.81
N LYS A 531 44.57 -32.16 -14.49
CA LYS A 531 43.90 -31.27 -15.44
C LYS A 531 44.52 -29.89 -15.23
N LYS A 532 45.18 -29.35 -16.26
CA LYS A 532 45.66 -27.96 -16.24
C LYS A 532 44.49 -27.06 -15.84
N SER A 533 44.67 -26.27 -14.80
CA SER A 533 43.92 -25.03 -14.66
C SER A 533 44.22 -24.18 -15.90
N ASN A 534 43.20 -23.55 -16.49
CA ASN A 534 43.41 -22.45 -17.43
C ASN A 534 43.86 -21.22 -16.62
N GLU A 535 45.09 -21.28 -16.11
CA GLU A 535 45.78 -20.18 -15.46
C GLU A 535 46.94 -19.75 -16.33
N PHE A 536 46.98 -18.46 -16.64
CA PHE A 536 48.00 -17.86 -17.48
C PHE A 536 49.35 -17.81 -16.75
N LYS A 537 50.41 -18.00 -17.54
CA LYS A 537 51.78 -18.13 -17.04
C LYS A 537 52.27 -16.80 -16.46
N ALA A 538 52.55 -16.79 -15.15
CA ALA A 538 53.02 -15.59 -14.44
C ALA A 538 54.54 -15.54 -14.20
N LYS A 539 55.25 -16.68 -14.23
CA LYS A 539 56.70 -16.74 -13.96
C LYS A 539 57.40 -17.76 -14.85
N ASP A 540 58.57 -17.38 -15.37
CA ASP A 540 59.48 -18.30 -16.06
C ASP A 540 60.46 -18.99 -15.09
N GLN A 541 60.88 -20.20 -15.45
CA GLN A 541 61.82 -20.99 -14.64
C GLN A 541 63.20 -20.31 -14.62
N GLY A 542 63.69 -19.98 -13.43
CA GLY A 542 64.98 -19.30 -13.23
C GLY A 542 64.92 -17.76 -13.25
N VAL A 543 63.74 -17.15 -13.31
CA VAL A 543 63.58 -15.68 -13.27
C VAL A 543 62.99 -15.24 -11.92
N GLU A 544 63.80 -14.58 -11.09
CA GLU A 544 63.35 -14.02 -9.80
C GLU A 544 62.58 -12.69 -9.97
N VAL A 545 61.50 -12.54 -9.20
CA VAL A 545 60.72 -11.29 -9.11
C VAL A 545 61.54 -10.23 -8.33
N PRO A 546 61.66 -8.98 -8.80
CA PRO A 546 62.40 -7.92 -8.10
C PRO A 546 61.93 -7.68 -6.66
N LYS A 547 62.90 -7.44 -5.74
CA LYS A 547 62.64 -7.26 -4.29
C LYS A 547 61.56 -6.22 -3.97
N ALA A 548 61.51 -5.12 -4.71
CA ALA A 548 60.50 -4.06 -4.54
C ALA A 548 59.06 -4.58 -4.69
N ILE A 549 58.81 -5.50 -5.62
CA ILE A 549 57.50 -6.12 -5.83
C ILE A 549 57.26 -7.18 -4.74
N GLN A 550 58.27 -7.97 -4.37
CA GLN A 550 58.15 -8.94 -3.26
C GLN A 550 57.76 -8.29 -1.94
N ASP A 551 58.21 -7.06 -1.65
CA ASP A 551 57.89 -6.35 -0.42
C ASP A 551 56.46 -5.77 -0.38
N VAL A 552 55.85 -5.49 -1.54
CA VAL A 552 54.42 -5.12 -1.63
C VAL A 552 53.53 -6.36 -1.51
N LEU A 553 53.93 -7.48 -2.11
CA LEU A 553 53.18 -8.75 -2.02
C LEU A 553 53.06 -9.28 -0.58
N LYS A 554 53.97 -8.91 0.33
CA LYS A 554 53.91 -9.23 1.77
C LYS A 554 52.90 -8.39 2.56
N GLN A 555 52.27 -7.38 1.97
CA GLN A 555 51.34 -6.48 2.66
C GLN A 555 49.88 -6.99 2.62
N ASP A 556 49.65 -8.21 2.15
CA ASP A 556 48.34 -8.87 1.99
C ASP A 556 47.29 -7.98 1.29
N LYS A 557 47.74 -7.17 0.33
CA LYS A 557 46.86 -6.34 -0.49
C LYS A 557 46.15 -7.18 -1.55
N VAL A 558 44.85 -6.93 -1.67
CA VAL A 558 43.90 -7.66 -2.51
C VAL A 558 43.30 -6.68 -3.51
N TYR A 559 43.13 -7.12 -4.77
CA TYR A 559 42.43 -6.31 -5.77
C TYR A 559 40.92 -6.43 -5.57
N VAL A 560 40.33 -5.37 -5.03
CA VAL A 560 38.93 -5.32 -4.60
C VAL A 560 38.01 -5.41 -5.82
N SER A 561 37.36 -6.55 -5.97
CA SER A 561 36.46 -6.89 -7.05
C SER A 561 35.40 -7.89 -6.54
N ASP A 562 34.46 -8.34 -7.39
CA ASP A 562 33.49 -9.37 -6.98
C ASP A 562 34.14 -10.71 -6.54
N ALA A 563 35.44 -10.91 -6.79
CA ALA A 563 36.21 -12.10 -6.42
C ALA A 563 37.25 -11.89 -5.31
N ASP A 564 37.63 -10.64 -4.98
CA ASP A 564 38.66 -10.28 -3.99
C ASP A 564 39.94 -11.15 -4.10
N GLU A 565 40.65 -11.11 -5.24
CA GLU A 565 41.85 -11.92 -5.50
C GLU A 565 43.16 -11.17 -5.09
N PRO A 566 44.12 -11.84 -4.42
CA PRO A 566 45.39 -11.23 -4.00
C PRO A 566 46.33 -11.01 -5.20
N PHE A 567 47.15 -9.96 -5.15
CA PHE A 567 48.16 -9.73 -6.19
C PHE A 567 49.18 -10.88 -6.23
N VAL A 568 49.58 -11.27 -7.45
CA VAL A 568 50.61 -12.30 -7.71
C VAL A 568 51.73 -11.68 -8.53
N GLY A 569 52.98 -11.79 -8.06
CA GLY A 569 54.15 -11.24 -8.75
C GLY A 569 54.43 -11.94 -10.09
N VAL A 570 54.68 -11.14 -11.13
CA VAL A 570 54.96 -11.56 -12.51
C VAL A 570 56.45 -11.39 -12.82
N ALA A 571 57.06 -12.37 -13.47
CA ALA A 571 58.43 -12.33 -13.96
C ALA A 571 58.63 -13.27 -15.17
N LEU A 572 58.49 -12.72 -16.38
CA LEU A 572 58.62 -13.45 -17.65
C LEU A 572 59.90 -13.02 -18.39
N ALA A 573 60.48 -13.91 -19.20
CA ALA A 573 61.59 -13.57 -20.07
C ALA A 573 61.10 -12.74 -21.27
N TRP A 574 61.78 -11.64 -21.61
CA TRP A 574 61.38 -10.77 -22.73
C TRP A 574 62.59 -10.16 -23.44
N ASP A 575 62.80 -10.56 -24.70
CA ASP A 575 63.83 -9.97 -25.54
C ASP A 575 63.37 -8.62 -26.10
N GLU A 576 63.67 -7.55 -25.38
CA GLU A 576 63.14 -6.19 -25.65
C GLU A 576 63.50 -5.64 -27.04
N ALA A 577 64.54 -6.17 -27.70
CA ALA A 577 64.90 -6.00 -29.12
C ALA A 577 64.85 -4.57 -29.73
N GLY A 578 64.84 -3.52 -28.90
CA GLY A 578 64.62 -2.13 -29.32
C GLY A 578 63.14 -1.72 -29.50
N LYS A 579 62.18 -2.61 -29.21
CA LYS A 579 60.73 -2.35 -29.32
C LYS A 579 60.07 -1.84 -28.03
N GLY A 580 60.62 -2.17 -26.86
CA GLY A 580 60.03 -1.81 -25.56
C GLY A 580 59.05 -2.86 -25.02
N LEU A 581 57.92 -2.43 -24.44
CA LEU A 581 56.91 -3.32 -23.87
C LEU A 581 56.13 -4.09 -24.96
N PRO A 582 55.72 -5.36 -24.73
CA PRO A 582 55.00 -6.17 -25.72
C PRO A 582 53.68 -5.54 -26.18
N ASP A 583 53.30 -5.80 -27.43
CA ASP A 583 51.95 -5.52 -27.93
C ASP A 583 50.95 -6.62 -27.51
N GLU A 584 49.65 -6.41 -27.71
CA GLU A 584 48.57 -7.27 -27.19
C GLU A 584 48.71 -8.76 -27.57
N VAL A 585 49.06 -9.04 -28.83
CA VAL A 585 49.27 -10.41 -29.34
C VAL A 585 50.58 -11.01 -28.86
N GLU A 586 51.67 -10.22 -28.80
CA GLU A 586 52.96 -10.66 -28.27
C GLU A 586 52.82 -11.00 -26.76
N PHE A 587 52.07 -10.19 -26.00
CA PHE A 587 51.75 -10.47 -24.59
C PHE A 587 50.90 -11.73 -24.41
N ALA A 588 49.88 -11.94 -25.26
CA ALA A 588 49.04 -13.14 -25.24
C ALA A 588 49.86 -14.43 -25.51
N GLN A 589 50.89 -14.36 -26.36
CA GLN A 589 51.84 -15.46 -26.58
C GLN A 589 52.71 -15.73 -25.34
N LEU A 590 53.27 -14.68 -24.70
CA LEU A 590 54.13 -14.81 -23.51
C LEU A 590 53.44 -15.50 -22.33
N ILE A 591 52.15 -15.21 -22.11
CA ILE A 591 51.37 -15.79 -21.01
C ILE A 591 50.80 -17.20 -21.33
N GLU A 592 51.15 -17.76 -22.49
CA GLU A 592 50.67 -19.04 -23.03
C GLU A 592 49.13 -19.10 -23.18
N HIS A 593 48.52 -18.04 -23.71
CA HIS A 593 47.08 -18.02 -24.03
C HIS A 593 46.74 -19.07 -25.12
N PRO A 594 45.66 -19.87 -24.98
CA PRO A 594 45.36 -20.95 -25.91
C PRO A 594 45.12 -20.50 -27.37
N ASP A 595 44.57 -19.31 -27.56
CA ASP A 595 44.39 -18.64 -28.86
C ASP A 595 44.95 -17.22 -28.78
N ALA A 596 46.20 -16.98 -29.19
CA ALA A 596 46.85 -15.68 -28.97
C ALA A 596 46.30 -14.54 -29.85
N GLU A 597 45.95 -14.82 -31.11
CA GLU A 597 45.45 -13.80 -32.05
C GLU A 597 44.03 -13.31 -31.72
N ASN A 598 43.23 -14.15 -31.06
CA ASN A 598 41.85 -13.83 -30.67
C ASN A 598 41.69 -13.70 -29.14
N ALA A 599 42.79 -13.42 -28.42
CA ALA A 599 42.81 -13.37 -26.97
C ALA A 599 41.99 -12.21 -26.35
N GLY A 600 41.66 -11.18 -27.14
CA GLY A 600 40.86 -10.04 -26.67
C GLY A 600 41.51 -9.27 -25.52
N VAL A 601 42.85 -9.22 -25.50
CA VAL A 601 43.63 -8.43 -24.53
C VAL A 601 43.44 -6.95 -24.86
N GLU A 602 43.05 -6.15 -23.86
CA GLU A 602 42.92 -4.70 -24.01
C GLU A 602 44.06 -4.00 -23.24
N LEU A 603 44.77 -3.07 -23.90
CA LEU A 603 45.68 -2.13 -23.24
C LEU A 603 44.89 -1.04 -22.49
N LEU A 604 45.26 -0.79 -21.24
CA LEU A 604 44.71 0.27 -20.39
C LEU A 604 45.81 1.18 -19.84
N ASP A 605 45.50 2.47 -19.72
CA ASP A 605 46.35 3.43 -19.00
C ASP A 605 46.28 3.17 -17.48
N PRO A 606 47.41 3.21 -16.75
CA PRO A 606 47.42 2.95 -15.31
C PRO A 606 46.54 3.88 -14.48
N VAL A 607 46.29 5.11 -14.98
CA VAL A 607 45.41 6.11 -14.34
C VAL A 607 43.94 5.72 -14.44
N ASP A 608 43.52 5.08 -15.55
CA ASP A 608 42.15 4.61 -15.72
C ASP A 608 41.90 3.32 -14.94
N TRP A 609 42.92 2.45 -14.84
CA TRP A 609 42.88 1.22 -14.03
C TRP A 609 42.76 1.50 -12.52
N ASP A 610 43.52 2.47 -12.00
CA ASP A 610 43.45 2.92 -10.59
C ASP A 610 42.95 4.36 -10.46
N SER A 611 41.74 4.61 -10.98
CA SER A 611 41.09 5.94 -10.98
C SER A 611 40.84 6.54 -9.60
N ASN A 612 40.78 5.72 -8.53
CA ASN A 612 40.69 6.19 -7.14
C ASN A 612 42.08 6.44 -6.52
N GLY A 613 43.13 5.79 -7.04
CA GLY A 613 44.48 5.85 -6.51
C GLY A 613 44.68 4.99 -5.26
N ASP A 614 43.98 3.85 -5.16
CA ASP A 614 43.98 2.90 -4.05
C ASP A 614 45.20 1.94 -4.09
N TYR A 615 45.83 1.77 -5.26
CA TYR A 615 46.94 0.84 -5.52
C TYR A 615 48.27 1.55 -5.88
N LYS A 616 48.40 2.83 -5.53
CA LYS A 616 49.59 3.65 -5.81
C LYS A 616 50.92 3.03 -5.39
N ASP A 617 50.97 2.36 -4.25
CA ASP A 617 52.19 1.69 -3.77
C ASP A 617 52.57 0.46 -4.60
N VAL A 618 51.57 -0.26 -5.13
CA VAL A 618 51.76 -1.36 -6.09
C VAL A 618 52.34 -0.80 -7.38
N PHE A 619 51.78 0.31 -7.88
CA PHE A 619 52.27 1.00 -9.07
C PHE A 619 53.69 1.55 -8.90
N GLU A 620 53.99 2.20 -7.77
CA GLU A 620 55.33 2.70 -7.45
C GLU A 620 56.35 1.58 -7.31
N ALA A 621 55.98 0.43 -6.75
CA ALA A 621 56.87 -0.73 -6.67
C ALA A 621 57.19 -1.35 -8.04
N VAL A 622 56.21 -1.45 -8.93
CA VAL A 622 56.44 -1.88 -10.33
C VAL A 622 57.32 -0.86 -11.06
N ARG A 623 57.01 0.44 -10.97
CA ARG A 623 57.83 1.51 -11.58
C ARG A 623 59.27 1.54 -11.06
N LYS A 624 59.47 1.26 -9.77
CA LYS A 624 60.79 1.14 -9.14
C LYS A 624 61.55 -0.11 -9.61
N ALA A 625 60.85 -1.20 -9.89
CA ALA A 625 61.45 -2.40 -10.49
C ALA A 625 61.94 -2.13 -11.92
N GLY A 626 61.14 -1.44 -12.75
CA GLY A 626 61.52 -1.04 -14.12
C GLY A 626 62.53 0.11 -14.22
N LYS A 627 63.11 0.57 -13.10
CA LYS A 627 64.15 1.64 -13.05
C LYS A 627 63.80 2.93 -13.82
N GLY A 628 62.52 3.25 -13.95
CA GLY A 628 62.03 4.43 -14.67
C GLY A 628 61.55 4.18 -16.12
N ASN A 629 61.55 2.93 -16.59
CA ASN A 629 60.84 2.53 -17.80
C ASN A 629 59.31 2.70 -17.64
N ASP A 630 58.59 2.71 -18.77
CA ASP A 630 57.14 2.81 -18.79
C ASP A 630 56.46 1.60 -18.14
N VAL A 631 55.22 1.79 -17.67
CA VAL A 631 54.39 0.77 -17.03
C VAL A 631 53.05 0.72 -17.76
N ARG A 632 52.63 -0.47 -18.19
CA ARG A 632 51.34 -0.70 -18.88
C ARG A 632 50.43 -1.61 -18.05
N VAL A 633 49.13 -1.48 -18.24
CA VAL A 633 48.12 -2.43 -17.74
C VAL A 633 47.55 -3.21 -18.91
N TYR A 634 47.66 -4.54 -18.88
CA TYR A 634 47.00 -5.44 -19.83
C TYR A 634 45.79 -6.07 -19.15
N LYS A 635 44.62 -5.98 -19.78
CA LYS A 635 43.37 -6.57 -19.32
C LYS A 635 43.09 -7.82 -20.14
N VAL A 636 43.20 -9.00 -19.53
CA VAL A 636 43.13 -10.30 -20.21
C VAL A 636 41.82 -11.02 -19.83
N PRO A 637 40.91 -11.29 -20.77
CA PRO A 637 39.67 -12.00 -20.46
C PRO A 637 39.95 -13.48 -20.15
N LYS A 638 39.38 -13.99 -19.05
CA LYS A 638 39.48 -15.38 -18.61
C LYS A 638 38.09 -16.02 -18.73
N GLY A 639 38.00 -17.03 -19.61
CA GLY A 639 36.74 -17.59 -20.14
C GLY A 639 35.50 -17.50 -19.24
N GLY A 640 34.47 -16.78 -19.71
CA GLY A 640 33.27 -16.44 -18.94
C GLY A 640 33.12 -14.93 -18.80
N VAL A 641 32.98 -14.45 -17.56
CA VAL A 641 32.89 -13.02 -17.20
C VAL A 641 34.06 -12.58 -16.32
N ARG A 642 35.13 -13.39 -16.24
CA ARG A 642 36.33 -13.07 -15.45
C ARG A 642 37.37 -12.40 -16.33
N THR A 643 38.21 -11.59 -15.72
CA THR A 643 39.27 -10.83 -16.38
C THR A 643 40.41 -10.69 -15.40
N GLU A 644 41.64 -11.00 -15.82
CA GLU A 644 42.86 -10.74 -15.05
C GLU A 644 43.49 -9.40 -15.51
N TYR A 645 43.95 -8.59 -14.57
CA TYR A 645 44.68 -7.35 -14.83
C TYR A 645 46.16 -7.54 -14.54
N TRP A 646 47.00 -7.16 -15.49
CA TRP A 646 48.45 -7.34 -15.43
C TRP A 646 49.13 -5.97 -15.49
N LEU A 647 49.70 -5.52 -14.38
CA LEU A 647 50.44 -4.26 -14.27
C LEU A 647 51.95 -4.55 -14.38
N VAL A 648 52.58 -4.11 -15.48
CA VAL A 648 53.86 -4.68 -15.93
C VAL A 648 54.80 -3.63 -16.53
N THR A 649 56.11 -3.82 -16.34
CA THR A 649 57.21 -3.00 -16.91
C THR A 649 58.39 -3.89 -17.35
N THR A 650 59.36 -3.33 -18.10
CA THR A 650 60.62 -4.03 -18.44
C THR A 650 61.73 -3.69 -17.44
N ASP A 651 62.46 -4.71 -16.97
CA ASP A 651 63.70 -4.58 -16.20
C ASP A 651 64.88 -5.18 -16.99
N GLY A 652 65.94 -4.40 -17.20
CA GLY A 652 67.05 -4.72 -18.10
C GLY A 652 66.97 -4.00 -19.44
N LYS A 653 67.89 -4.32 -20.37
CA LYS A 653 67.89 -3.86 -21.77
C LYS A 653 68.44 -4.95 -22.69
N GLY A 654 67.84 -5.13 -23.86
CA GLY A 654 68.30 -6.10 -24.88
C GLY A 654 67.95 -7.56 -24.56
N LYS A 655 68.78 -8.53 -25.00
CA LYS A 655 68.53 -10.00 -24.88
C LYS A 655 68.61 -10.59 -23.46
N GLN A 656 68.51 -9.74 -22.44
CA GLN A 656 68.46 -10.12 -21.03
C GLN A 656 67.38 -9.34 -20.28
N ALA A 657 66.53 -8.59 -21.00
CA ALA A 657 65.41 -7.90 -20.40
C ALA A 657 64.36 -8.91 -19.89
N LYS A 658 63.63 -8.46 -18.88
CA LYS A 658 62.65 -9.26 -18.15
C LYS A 658 61.40 -8.43 -18.00
N LEU A 659 60.26 -9.07 -18.21
CA LEU A 659 58.96 -8.47 -18.08
C LEU A 659 58.47 -8.73 -16.65
N VAL A 660 58.45 -7.68 -15.81
CA VAL A 660 58.25 -7.79 -14.36
C VAL A 660 57.06 -6.94 -13.90
N GLY A 661 56.28 -7.45 -12.95
CA GLY A 661 55.03 -6.78 -12.57
C GLY A 661 54.22 -7.53 -11.51
N VAL A 662 52.92 -7.28 -11.51
CA VAL A 662 51.91 -8.03 -10.74
C VAL A 662 50.70 -8.34 -11.61
N LYS A 663 49.99 -9.44 -11.31
CA LYS A 663 48.65 -9.74 -11.81
C LYS A 663 47.64 -9.82 -10.66
N ALA A 664 46.36 -9.56 -10.94
CA ALA A 664 45.22 -9.80 -10.06
C ALA A 664 43.90 -9.98 -10.84
#